data_AF-A0A2U1M5Y9-F1
#
_entry.id   AF-A0A2U1M5Y9-F1
#
_cell.length_a   1.000
_cell.length_b   1.000
_cell.length_c   1.000
_cell.angle_alpha   90.00
_cell.angle_beta   90.00
_cell.angle_gamma   90.00
#
_symmetry.space_group_name_H-M   'P 1'
#
loop_
_entity.id
_entity.type
_entity.pdbx_description
1 polymer ?
#
loop_
_entity_poly.entity_id
_entity_poly.type
_entity_poly.pdbx_seq_one_letter_code
_entity_poly.pdbx_strand_id
1 'polypeptide(L)'
;MAQILLHGTLHVTIYEVDNLKVHGGGSNIFKKIIGNIEETVGFGKGTPKIYATIDLEKARVGRTRKIDDEPENPRWFESFHIYCAHAASNVIFTVKDDNPIGATLIGRAYVPVEELLNGDEIDRWVEILDTDKNPISAGSKIHVKLQYFDVTQDRNWAHGIKSGKYPGVPYTFFAQRQGCRVSLYQDAHVPDDFIPKIPLAGGKYYEPHRCWEDIFDAITNAKHFIYITGWSVYTEISLIRDSRRPKPGGDVMLGDLLKNKASEGVKVLMLIWDDRTSVDLLKRDGLMATHDEDTENFFQGSDVHCILCPRNPDDGGSFIQDLQISTMFTHHQKIVVVDSEMPSGGSQNRRVVSFVGGIDLCDGRYDSQFHSLFRTLDSAHHDDFHQPNYTGASITKGGPREPWHDIHSRLEGPVAWDVLFNFEQRWKKQGGKDILVNFRELDDIMTPPSPVMFPDDPETWNVQVFRSIDGGAAFGFPDTPEEAAKAGLVSGKDNIIDRSIQDAYIHAIRRAKNFIYIENQYFLGSSYAWDFDDVKGEDVGALHLIPKELSLKIVSKIEAGEKFTVYVVVPMWPEGIPESASVQAILDWQRRTMEMMYKDIVQALKAQGRVEDPRDYLTFFCLGNREVKRDGEYEPSETPEPDSDYMKAQEARRFMIYVHAKMMIGEDVGALHLIPKELSLKIVSKIEAGEKFTVYVVVPMWPEGIPESASVQAILDWQRRTMEMMYKDIVQALKAQGRVEDPRDYLTFFCLGNREVKRDGEYEPSETPEPDSDYMKAQEARRFMIYVHAKMMIGK
;
A
#
# COMPACT_ATOMS: atom_id res chain seq x y z
N MET A 1 13.07 -22.37 -26.82
CA MET A 1 14.17 -22.32 -25.82
C MET A 1 13.54 -22.50 -24.46
N ALA A 2 14.30 -22.90 -23.43
CA ALA A 2 13.78 -22.92 -22.07
C ALA A 2 13.65 -21.48 -21.57
N GLN A 3 12.58 -21.17 -20.83
CA GLN A 3 12.50 -19.90 -20.11
C GLN A 3 13.29 -20.02 -18.81
N ILE A 4 14.06 -18.99 -18.48
CA ILE A 4 14.89 -18.91 -17.28
C ILE A 4 14.33 -17.81 -16.38
N LEU A 5 14.28 -18.07 -15.07
CA LEU A 5 13.86 -17.07 -14.09
C LEU A 5 14.96 -16.02 -13.89
N LEU A 6 14.66 -14.77 -14.24
CA LEU A 6 15.40 -13.59 -13.82
C LEU A 6 14.72 -13.02 -12.56
N HIS A 7 15.27 -13.32 -11.38
CA HIS A 7 14.88 -12.74 -10.10
C HIS A 7 16.03 -11.92 -9.52
N GLY A 8 15.96 -10.60 -9.72
CA GLY A 8 17.11 -9.73 -9.48
C GLY A 8 16.92 -8.35 -10.09
N THR A 9 18.00 -7.72 -10.53
CA THR A 9 17.97 -6.40 -11.16
C THR A 9 18.79 -6.43 -12.45
N LEU A 10 18.17 -6.03 -13.56
CA LEU A 10 18.81 -5.92 -14.87
C LEU A 10 19.11 -4.44 -15.14
N HIS A 11 20.39 -4.09 -15.20
CA HIS A 11 20.84 -2.78 -15.66
C HIS A 11 20.86 -2.80 -17.18
N VAL A 12 20.22 -1.83 -17.83
CA VAL A 12 20.18 -1.71 -19.30
C VAL A 12 20.47 -0.29 -19.71
N THR A 13 21.32 -0.09 -20.70
CA THR A 13 21.46 1.18 -21.43
C THR A 13 21.08 0.96 -22.88
N ILE A 14 20.19 1.80 -23.42
CA ILE A 14 19.89 1.88 -24.85
C ILE A 14 20.58 3.15 -25.37
N TYR A 15 21.57 2.95 -26.25
CA TYR A 15 22.33 4.05 -26.84
C TYR A 15 21.58 4.62 -28.04
N GLU A 16 21.61 3.91 -29.18
CA GLU A 16 21.10 4.40 -30.46
C GLU A 16 20.73 3.25 -31.43
N VAL A 17 20.07 3.59 -32.55
CA VAL A 17 19.99 2.72 -33.75
C VAL A 17 20.85 3.33 -34.86
N ASP A 18 21.71 2.53 -35.49
CA ASP A 18 22.73 3.00 -36.45
C ASP A 18 22.18 3.72 -37.69
N ASN A 19 21.16 3.14 -38.35
CA ASN A 19 20.52 3.70 -39.53
C ASN A 19 19.12 3.11 -39.75
N LEU A 20 18.08 3.89 -39.43
CA LEU A 20 16.70 3.62 -39.81
C LEU A 20 16.38 4.30 -41.15
N LYS A 21 16.30 3.52 -42.23
CA LYS A 21 15.82 4.03 -43.53
C LYS A 21 14.30 4.21 -43.56
N VAL A 22 13.80 5.21 -42.82
CA VAL A 22 12.44 5.73 -42.95
C VAL A 22 12.30 6.28 -44.39
N HIS A 23 11.57 5.56 -45.24
CA HIS A 23 11.86 5.51 -46.68
C HIS A 23 11.77 6.86 -47.45
N GLY A 24 12.93 7.49 -47.61
CA GLY A 24 13.33 8.18 -48.85
C GLY A 24 13.61 7.19 -50.00
N GLY A 25 12.59 6.41 -50.41
CA GLY A 25 12.60 5.57 -51.61
C GLY A 25 13.02 4.11 -51.44
N GLY A 26 12.15 3.16 -51.85
CA GLY A 26 12.66 1.85 -52.26
C GLY A 26 11.85 0.55 -52.13
N SER A 27 10.62 0.48 -51.62
CA SER A 27 9.78 -0.73 -51.79
C SER A 27 8.27 -0.50 -51.59
N ASN A 28 7.44 -1.33 -52.26
CA ASN A 28 6.03 -1.04 -52.53
C ASN A 28 5.01 -1.40 -51.41
N ILE A 29 5.46 -1.82 -50.23
CA ILE A 29 4.55 -2.32 -49.18
C ILE A 29 4.00 -1.17 -48.32
N PHE A 30 4.87 -0.29 -47.79
CA PHE A 30 4.47 0.82 -46.93
C PHE A 30 3.51 1.82 -47.62
N LYS A 31 3.73 2.10 -48.92
CA LYS A 31 2.83 2.96 -49.71
C LYS A 31 1.39 2.46 -49.77
N LYS A 32 1.15 1.16 -49.64
CA LYS A 32 -0.18 0.55 -49.81
C LYS A 32 -1.01 0.55 -48.53
N ILE A 33 -0.36 0.63 -47.37
CA ILE A 33 -1.02 0.67 -46.05
C ILE A 33 -1.26 2.12 -45.65
N ILE A 34 -0.23 2.97 -45.75
CA ILE A 34 -0.35 4.39 -45.38
C ILE A 34 -1.21 5.15 -46.41
N GLY A 35 -0.96 4.97 -47.72
CA GLY A 35 -1.67 5.70 -48.78
C GLY A 35 -3.19 5.46 -48.82
N ASN A 36 -3.66 4.27 -48.44
CA ASN A 36 -5.10 3.96 -48.37
C ASN A 36 -5.81 4.63 -47.18
N ILE A 37 -5.06 5.03 -46.14
CA ILE A 37 -5.59 5.74 -44.97
C ILE A 37 -5.43 7.26 -45.16
N GLU A 38 -4.30 7.71 -45.74
CA GLU A 38 -4.00 9.12 -46.04
C GLU A 38 -5.10 9.82 -46.85
N GLU A 39 -5.57 9.21 -47.94
CA GLU A 39 -6.63 9.81 -48.79
C GLU A 39 -8.01 9.87 -48.11
N THR A 40 -8.21 9.15 -47.00
CA THR A 40 -9.53 9.02 -46.35
C THR A 40 -9.72 9.96 -45.14
N VAL A 41 -8.64 10.42 -44.48
CA VAL A 41 -8.73 11.09 -43.17
C VAL A 41 -8.08 12.48 -43.09
N GLY A 42 -7.28 12.90 -44.09
CA GLY A 42 -6.91 14.31 -44.26
C GLY A 42 -5.92 14.93 -43.24
N PHE A 43 -5.32 14.14 -42.34
CA PHE A 43 -4.23 14.60 -41.48
C PHE A 43 -2.90 14.62 -42.25
N GLY A 44 -2.15 15.71 -42.14
CA GLY A 44 -0.85 15.88 -42.79
C GLY A 44 0.25 14.99 -42.19
N LYS A 45 1.38 14.88 -42.91
CA LYS A 45 2.56 14.13 -42.46
C LYS A 45 3.08 14.66 -41.12
N GLY A 46 2.88 13.90 -40.05
CA GLY A 46 3.54 14.14 -38.77
C GLY A 46 5.06 13.90 -38.86
N THR A 47 5.80 14.50 -37.94
CA THR A 47 7.20 14.14 -37.70
C THR A 47 7.24 12.78 -36.99
N PRO A 48 8.10 11.84 -37.41
CA PRO A 48 8.26 10.55 -36.72
C PRO A 48 8.60 10.75 -35.25
N LYS A 49 8.12 9.86 -34.38
CA LYS A 49 8.36 9.90 -32.93
C LYS A 49 8.91 8.56 -32.48
N ILE A 50 10.22 8.38 -32.64
CA ILE A 50 10.87 7.07 -32.50
C ILE A 50 11.22 6.81 -31.03
N TYR A 51 10.88 5.62 -30.56
CA TYR A 51 11.22 5.14 -29.21
C TYR A 51 11.52 3.64 -29.21
N ALA A 52 12.28 3.20 -28.22
CA ALA A 52 12.56 1.80 -27.95
C ALA A 52 11.83 1.32 -26.69
N THR A 53 11.54 0.03 -26.63
CA THR A 53 10.90 -0.64 -25.48
C THR A 53 11.65 -1.90 -25.12
N ILE A 54 11.71 -2.21 -23.83
CA ILE A 54 12.38 -3.38 -23.27
C ILE A 54 11.29 -4.33 -22.75
N ASP A 55 11.26 -5.54 -23.29
CA ASP A 55 10.34 -6.60 -22.90
C ASP A 55 11.15 -7.83 -22.40
N LEU A 56 10.71 -8.46 -21.30
CA LEU A 56 11.20 -9.78 -20.88
C LEU A 56 10.22 -10.83 -21.39
N GLU A 57 10.58 -11.49 -22.49
CA GLU A 57 9.65 -12.13 -23.44
C GLU A 57 8.47 -11.20 -23.80
N LYS A 58 7.37 -11.29 -23.06
CA LYS A 58 6.14 -10.52 -23.31
C LYS A 58 5.87 -9.43 -22.28
N ALA A 59 6.57 -9.44 -21.15
CA ALA A 59 6.36 -8.48 -20.06
C ALA A 59 7.12 -7.18 -20.35
N ARG A 60 6.41 -6.07 -20.55
CA ARG A 60 7.02 -4.73 -20.67
C ARG A 60 7.68 -4.35 -19.36
N VAL A 61 8.98 -4.04 -19.41
CA VAL A 61 9.76 -3.66 -18.22
C VAL A 61 10.42 -2.27 -18.32
N GLY A 62 10.54 -1.71 -19.51
CA GLY A 62 11.06 -0.35 -19.71
C GLY A 62 10.71 0.22 -21.09
N ARG A 63 10.82 1.53 -21.22
CA ARG A 63 10.68 2.26 -22.49
C ARG A 63 11.56 3.50 -22.46
N THR A 64 12.09 3.90 -23.61
CA THR A 64 12.76 5.19 -23.74
C THR A 64 11.75 6.32 -23.91
N ARG A 65 12.23 7.55 -23.74
CA ARG A 65 11.58 8.74 -24.31
C ARG A 65 11.40 8.63 -25.83
N LYS A 66 10.50 9.44 -26.37
CA LYS A 66 10.35 9.66 -27.82
C LYS A 66 11.40 10.66 -28.31
N ILE A 67 11.86 10.47 -29.55
CA ILE A 67 12.78 11.35 -30.27
C ILE A 67 12.14 11.71 -31.61
N ASP A 68 12.12 12.98 -31.98
CA ASP A 68 11.51 13.50 -33.21
C ASP A 68 12.45 14.34 -34.10
N ASP A 69 13.66 14.64 -33.64
CA ASP A 69 14.70 15.39 -34.37
C ASP A 69 15.71 14.50 -35.12
N GLU A 70 15.99 13.27 -34.64
CA GLU A 70 16.93 12.32 -35.26
C GLU A 70 16.26 11.03 -35.81
N PRO A 71 15.36 11.09 -36.81
CA PRO A 71 14.58 9.93 -37.26
C PRO A 71 15.39 8.85 -38.02
N GLU A 72 16.57 9.18 -38.55
CA GLU A 72 17.45 8.22 -39.24
C GLU A 72 18.44 7.51 -38.29
N ASN A 73 18.84 8.14 -37.18
CA ASN A 73 19.80 7.60 -36.22
C ASN A 73 19.41 8.06 -34.80
N PRO A 74 18.30 7.53 -34.24
CA PRO A 74 17.76 8.01 -32.97
C PRO A 74 18.67 7.63 -31.81
N ARG A 75 19.03 8.63 -30.99
CA ARG A 75 19.98 8.49 -29.86
C ARG A 75 19.33 8.81 -28.51
N TRP A 76 18.99 7.77 -27.76
CA TRP A 76 18.36 7.94 -26.45
C TRP A 76 19.38 8.19 -25.34
N PHE A 77 20.51 7.45 -25.34
CA PHE A 77 21.48 7.42 -24.23
C PHE A 77 20.81 7.20 -22.85
N GLU A 78 19.81 6.34 -22.82
CA GLU A 78 18.91 6.18 -21.67
C GLU A 78 19.21 4.89 -20.91
N SER A 79 19.30 4.98 -19.58
CA SER A 79 19.67 3.86 -18.71
C SER A 79 18.57 3.52 -17.72
N PHE A 80 18.39 2.22 -17.47
CA PHE A 80 17.29 1.65 -16.70
C PHE A 80 17.82 0.70 -15.62
N HIS A 81 17.27 0.82 -14.41
CA HIS A 81 17.48 -0.11 -13.31
C HIS A 81 16.22 -0.98 -13.18
N ILE A 82 16.15 -2.06 -13.97
CA ILE A 82 14.93 -2.87 -14.11
C ILE A 82 14.89 -3.94 -13.02
N TYR A 83 13.87 -3.90 -12.17
CA TYR A 83 13.58 -5.01 -11.27
C TYR A 83 12.97 -6.19 -12.05
N CYS A 84 13.52 -7.39 -11.86
CA CYS A 84 13.09 -8.60 -12.54
C CYS A 84 12.54 -9.63 -11.56
N ALA A 85 11.40 -10.23 -11.91
CA ALA A 85 10.80 -11.41 -11.29
C ALA A 85 10.11 -12.28 -12.37
N HIS A 86 10.79 -12.47 -13.52
CA HIS A 86 10.17 -12.93 -14.78
C HIS A 86 10.84 -14.20 -15.32
N ALA A 87 10.06 -15.12 -15.88
CA ALA A 87 10.58 -16.23 -16.68
C ALA A 87 10.72 -15.81 -18.15
N ALA A 88 11.92 -15.82 -18.71
CA ALA A 88 12.20 -15.36 -20.07
C ALA A 88 13.31 -16.16 -20.76
N SER A 89 13.23 -16.32 -22.09
CA SER A 89 14.37 -16.80 -22.90
C SER A 89 15.10 -15.66 -23.62
N ASN A 90 14.47 -14.49 -23.80
CA ASN A 90 15.08 -13.31 -24.43
C ASN A 90 14.71 -12.02 -23.68
N VAL A 91 15.67 -11.11 -23.59
CA VAL A 91 15.40 -9.67 -23.48
C VAL A 91 15.16 -9.14 -24.89
N ILE A 92 14.01 -8.51 -25.12
CA ILE A 92 13.57 -8.07 -26.44
C ILE A 92 13.54 -6.53 -26.47
N PHE A 93 14.19 -5.96 -27.47
CA PHE A 93 14.19 -4.53 -27.75
C PHE A 93 13.29 -4.24 -28.94
N THR A 94 12.10 -3.68 -28.70
CA THR A 94 11.15 -3.35 -29.77
C THR A 94 11.24 -1.86 -30.10
N VAL A 95 11.59 -1.52 -31.35
CA VAL A 95 11.67 -0.13 -31.85
C VAL A 95 10.37 0.23 -32.58
N LYS A 96 9.83 1.42 -32.30
CA LYS A 96 8.51 1.88 -32.75
C LYS A 96 8.50 3.36 -33.12
N ASP A 97 7.55 3.75 -33.96
CA ASP A 97 7.28 5.14 -34.37
C ASP A 97 5.86 5.54 -33.92
N ASP A 98 5.75 6.50 -33.00
CA ASP A 98 4.48 6.94 -32.38
C ASP A 98 3.76 8.02 -33.20
N ASN A 99 3.33 7.66 -34.41
CA ASN A 99 2.61 8.56 -35.29
C ASN A 99 1.17 8.88 -34.78
N PRO A 100 0.57 10.03 -35.16
CA PRO A 100 -0.76 10.44 -34.68
C PRO A 100 -1.93 9.49 -34.97
N ILE A 101 -1.75 8.53 -35.89
CA ILE A 101 -2.73 7.50 -36.26
C ILE A 101 -2.57 6.22 -35.41
N GLY A 102 -1.43 6.06 -34.74
CA GLY A 102 -1.09 4.92 -33.88
C GLY A 102 0.37 4.47 -34.02
N ALA A 103 0.91 3.86 -32.97
CA ALA A 103 2.28 3.37 -32.92
C ALA A 103 2.56 2.28 -33.99
N THR A 104 3.49 2.55 -34.89
CA THR A 104 3.92 1.61 -35.94
C THR A 104 5.16 0.85 -35.49
N LEU A 105 5.15 -0.48 -35.65
CA LEU A 105 6.30 -1.33 -35.37
C LEU A 105 7.38 -1.17 -36.45
N ILE A 106 8.61 -0.85 -36.06
CA ILE A 106 9.77 -0.82 -36.97
C ILE A 106 10.46 -2.20 -36.98
N GLY A 107 10.70 -2.79 -35.80
CA GLY A 107 11.30 -4.12 -35.69
C GLY A 107 11.69 -4.48 -34.25
N ARG A 108 12.31 -5.65 -34.09
CA ARG A 108 12.73 -6.22 -32.80
C ARG A 108 14.15 -6.77 -32.83
N ALA A 109 14.95 -6.43 -31.83
CA ALA A 109 16.24 -7.04 -31.55
C ALA A 109 16.13 -7.95 -30.31
N TYR A 110 16.94 -9.02 -30.25
CA TYR A 110 16.82 -10.08 -29.24
C TYR A 110 18.18 -10.37 -28.59
N VAL A 111 18.23 -10.37 -27.26
CA VAL A 111 19.38 -10.81 -26.47
C VAL A 111 18.96 -12.04 -25.65
N PRO A 112 19.50 -13.24 -25.95
CA PRO A 112 19.25 -14.44 -25.16
C PRO A 112 19.57 -14.26 -23.67
N VAL A 113 18.66 -14.70 -22.80
CA VAL A 113 18.80 -14.59 -21.34
C VAL A 113 19.95 -15.45 -20.81
N GLU A 114 20.27 -16.55 -21.49
CA GLU A 114 21.41 -17.43 -21.17
C GLU A 114 22.76 -16.67 -21.13
N GLU A 115 22.93 -15.61 -21.93
CA GLU A 115 24.16 -14.81 -21.97
C GLU A 115 24.33 -13.91 -20.73
N LEU A 116 23.25 -13.62 -19.99
CA LEU A 116 23.24 -12.71 -18.84
C LEU A 116 23.53 -13.41 -17.50
N LEU A 117 23.41 -14.74 -17.44
CA LEU A 117 23.38 -15.49 -16.17
C LEU A 117 24.71 -15.48 -15.40
N ASN A 118 25.83 -15.24 -16.07
CA ASN A 118 27.14 -15.15 -15.42
C ASN A 118 27.35 -13.82 -14.68
N GLY A 119 26.47 -12.82 -14.89
CA GLY A 119 26.62 -11.46 -14.36
C GLY A 119 27.64 -10.58 -15.11
N ASP A 120 28.21 -11.10 -16.20
CA ASP A 120 29.09 -10.36 -17.10
C ASP A 120 28.33 -9.21 -17.80
N GLU A 121 29.04 -8.13 -18.10
CA GLU A 121 28.50 -7.01 -18.86
C GLU A 121 28.51 -7.33 -20.37
N ILE A 122 27.34 -7.23 -21.01
CA ILE A 122 27.19 -7.29 -22.46
C ILE A 122 27.13 -5.85 -22.97
N ASP A 123 27.97 -5.48 -23.94
CA ASP A 123 27.93 -4.21 -24.67
C ASP A 123 28.10 -4.53 -26.17
N ARG A 124 27.02 -4.41 -26.95
CA ARG A 124 27.04 -4.78 -28.39
C ARG A 124 25.94 -4.17 -29.24
N TRP A 125 26.18 -4.18 -30.55
CA TRP A 125 25.18 -3.96 -31.59
C TRP A 125 24.39 -5.23 -31.86
N VAL A 126 23.05 -5.16 -31.78
CA VAL A 126 22.13 -6.28 -32.03
C VAL A 126 21.26 -5.95 -33.23
N GLU A 127 21.10 -6.91 -34.15
CA GLU A 127 20.36 -6.72 -35.39
C GLU A 127 18.85 -6.60 -35.16
N ILE A 128 18.22 -5.64 -35.84
CA ILE A 128 16.77 -5.41 -35.79
C ILE A 128 16.10 -6.28 -36.85
N LEU A 129 15.17 -7.12 -36.41
CA LEU A 129 14.46 -8.09 -37.22
C LEU A 129 12.99 -7.69 -37.42
N ASP A 130 12.40 -8.16 -38.52
CA ASP A 130 10.97 -8.05 -38.81
C ASP A 130 10.13 -9.08 -38.01
N THR A 131 8.83 -9.15 -38.31
CA THR A 131 7.90 -10.11 -37.67
C THR A 131 8.22 -11.57 -37.97
N ASP A 132 8.88 -11.85 -39.10
CA ASP A 132 9.25 -13.18 -39.57
C ASP A 132 10.69 -13.55 -39.14
N LYS A 133 11.32 -12.70 -38.32
CA LYS A 133 12.71 -12.80 -37.82
C LYS A 133 13.79 -12.69 -38.89
N ASN A 134 13.51 -12.05 -40.02
CA ASN A 134 14.53 -11.65 -41.00
C ASN A 134 15.09 -10.26 -40.64
N PRO A 135 16.35 -9.95 -40.97
CA PRO A 135 16.87 -8.59 -40.83
C PRO A 135 16.01 -7.58 -41.58
N ILE A 136 15.67 -6.45 -40.96
CA ILE A 136 14.87 -5.42 -41.65
C ILE A 136 15.63 -4.88 -42.86
N SER A 137 14.90 -4.36 -43.86
CA SER A 137 15.45 -4.00 -45.19
C SER A 137 16.59 -2.97 -45.20
N ALA A 138 16.81 -2.26 -44.09
CA ALA A 138 17.91 -1.33 -43.89
C ALA A 138 19.19 -1.99 -43.34
N GLY A 139 19.11 -3.19 -42.76
CA GLY A 139 20.20 -3.86 -42.05
C GLY A 139 20.51 -3.27 -40.67
N SER A 140 19.56 -2.52 -40.10
CA SER A 140 19.76 -1.70 -38.90
C SER A 140 20.07 -2.52 -37.65
N LYS A 141 20.82 -1.92 -36.74
CA LYS A 141 21.22 -2.49 -35.46
C LYS A 141 20.99 -1.49 -34.34
N ILE A 142 20.55 -1.99 -33.19
CA ILE A 142 20.44 -1.22 -31.94
C ILE A 142 21.69 -1.46 -31.09
N HIS A 143 22.29 -0.41 -30.55
CA HIS A 143 23.39 -0.50 -29.60
C HIS A 143 22.83 -0.55 -28.18
N VAL A 144 23.08 -1.65 -27.49
CA VAL A 144 22.57 -1.90 -26.13
C VAL A 144 23.68 -2.42 -25.23
N LYS A 145 23.61 -2.04 -23.97
CA LYS A 145 24.42 -2.56 -22.89
C LYS A 145 23.53 -3.15 -21.80
N LEU A 146 23.86 -4.34 -21.30
CA LEU A 146 23.09 -5.08 -20.31
C LEU A 146 24.01 -5.69 -19.25
N GLN A 147 23.58 -5.68 -17.99
CA GLN A 147 24.20 -6.48 -16.93
C GLN A 147 23.12 -6.95 -15.94
N TYR A 148 23.10 -8.24 -15.63
CA TYR A 148 22.14 -8.82 -14.68
C TYR A 148 22.80 -9.09 -13.32
N PHE A 149 22.14 -8.64 -12.26
CA PHE A 149 22.51 -8.89 -10.88
C PHE A 149 21.43 -9.77 -10.25
N ASP A 150 21.78 -11.02 -9.96
CA ASP A 150 20.88 -11.92 -9.24
C ASP A 150 20.57 -11.36 -7.84
N VAL A 151 19.34 -11.59 -7.35
CA VAL A 151 18.90 -11.02 -6.08
C VAL A 151 19.79 -11.44 -4.90
N THR A 152 20.44 -12.60 -4.97
CA THR A 152 21.38 -13.09 -3.94
C THR A 152 22.67 -12.28 -3.83
N GLN A 153 22.99 -11.45 -4.84
CA GLN A 153 24.15 -10.54 -4.81
C GLN A 153 23.90 -9.28 -3.97
N ASP A 154 22.64 -8.96 -3.67
CA ASP A 154 22.30 -7.84 -2.79
C ASP A 154 22.68 -8.14 -1.34
N ARG A 155 23.38 -7.21 -0.69
CA ARG A 155 23.95 -7.39 0.67
C ARG A 155 22.89 -7.54 1.76
N ASN A 156 21.66 -7.13 1.50
CA ASN A 156 20.51 -7.15 2.39
C ASN A 156 19.49 -8.26 2.04
N TRP A 157 19.59 -8.90 0.86
CA TRP A 157 18.71 -10.02 0.47
C TRP A 157 18.56 -11.04 1.60
N ALA A 158 17.32 -11.31 2.03
CA ALA A 158 16.99 -12.25 3.09
C ALA A 158 17.63 -12.00 4.48
N HIS A 159 18.13 -10.79 4.77
CA HIS A 159 18.87 -10.47 6.00
C HIS A 159 18.35 -9.25 6.80
N GLY A 160 17.26 -8.60 6.39
CA GLY A 160 16.75 -7.39 7.04
C GLY A 160 17.68 -6.16 6.91
N ILE A 161 17.56 -5.21 7.84
CA ILE A 161 18.48 -4.06 7.95
C ILE A 161 19.58 -4.42 8.95
N LYS A 162 20.71 -4.90 8.43
CA LYS A 162 21.87 -5.36 9.22
C LYS A 162 22.51 -4.31 10.14
N SER A 163 22.29 -3.01 9.91
CA SER A 163 22.83 -1.94 10.76
C SER A 163 22.13 -0.60 10.52
N GLY A 164 22.17 0.30 11.51
CA GLY A 164 21.71 1.70 11.38
C GLY A 164 22.43 2.55 10.32
N LYS A 165 23.49 2.02 9.69
CA LYS A 165 24.18 2.65 8.54
C LYS A 165 23.58 2.25 7.17
N TYR A 166 22.40 1.63 7.14
CA TYR A 166 21.70 1.36 5.89
C TYR A 166 21.43 2.68 5.14
N PRO A 167 21.78 2.79 3.84
CA PRO A 167 21.75 4.06 3.10
C PRO A 167 20.33 4.48 2.66
N GLY A 168 19.33 3.62 2.84
CA GLY A 168 18.02 3.75 2.21
C GLY A 168 17.86 2.85 0.99
N VAL A 169 16.68 2.92 0.39
CA VAL A 169 16.39 2.32 -0.92
C VAL A 169 17.16 3.13 -1.99
N PRO A 170 17.93 2.49 -2.88
CA PRO A 170 18.67 3.16 -3.94
C PRO A 170 17.75 3.56 -5.10
N TYR A 171 18.22 4.49 -5.94
CA TYR A 171 17.51 4.95 -7.14
C TYR A 171 16.11 5.49 -6.81
N THR A 172 16.04 6.55 -6.00
CA THR A 172 14.80 7.23 -5.65
C THR A 172 14.99 8.74 -5.62
N PHE A 173 13.94 9.50 -5.94
CA PHE A 173 13.99 10.95 -5.96
C PHE A 173 14.31 11.57 -4.59
N PHE A 174 13.73 11.04 -3.51
CA PHE A 174 14.09 11.41 -2.14
C PHE A 174 15.05 10.39 -1.54
N ALA A 175 16.11 10.89 -0.89
CA ALA A 175 17.05 10.08 -0.13
C ALA A 175 16.53 9.84 1.30
N GLN A 176 17.03 8.79 1.96
CA GLN A 176 16.72 8.52 3.37
C GLN A 176 17.21 9.67 4.27
N ARG A 177 16.35 10.12 5.18
CA ARG A 177 16.60 11.11 6.22
C ARG A 177 16.86 10.42 7.56
N GLN A 178 17.67 11.05 8.40
CA GLN A 178 18.01 10.57 9.75
C GLN A 178 17.57 11.60 10.81
N GLY A 179 17.55 11.20 12.09
CA GLY A 179 17.14 12.10 13.18
C GLY A 179 15.66 12.48 13.13
N CYS A 180 14.85 11.68 12.46
CA CYS A 180 13.41 11.89 12.32
C CYS A 180 12.66 11.30 13.53
N ARG A 181 11.37 11.61 13.63
CA ARG A 181 10.43 10.89 14.48
C ARG A 181 9.18 10.57 13.68
N VAL A 182 8.62 9.37 13.90
CA VAL A 182 7.34 8.97 13.33
C VAL A 182 6.37 8.67 14.46
N SER A 183 5.16 9.20 14.36
CA SER A 183 4.01 8.74 15.16
C SER A 183 3.14 7.88 14.26
N LEU A 184 2.88 6.64 14.68
CA LEU A 184 2.03 5.69 13.96
C LEU A 184 0.61 5.78 14.50
N TYR A 185 -0.37 5.83 13.60
CA TYR A 185 -1.79 5.86 13.95
C TYR A 185 -2.47 4.59 13.44
N GLN A 186 -3.17 3.93 14.36
CA GLN A 186 -4.18 2.93 14.05
C GLN A 186 -5.54 3.64 14.09
N ASP A 187 -6.25 3.62 12.97
CA ASP A 187 -7.51 4.32 12.71
C ASP A 187 -7.44 5.85 12.91
N ALA A 188 -8.59 6.52 12.77
CA ALA A 188 -8.69 7.95 13.01
C ALA A 188 -8.54 8.30 14.50
N HIS A 189 -9.03 7.42 15.39
CA HIS A 189 -9.05 7.62 16.83
C HIS A 189 -8.70 6.36 17.63
N VAL A 190 -8.13 6.55 18.83
CA VAL A 190 -7.87 5.47 19.80
C VAL A 190 -8.53 5.83 21.14
N PRO A 191 -9.55 5.08 21.60
CA PRO A 191 -10.15 5.26 22.91
C PRO A 191 -9.16 5.05 24.05
N ASP A 192 -9.41 5.73 25.18
CA ASP A 192 -8.63 5.49 26.40
C ASP A 192 -8.80 4.05 26.91
N ASP A 193 -7.72 3.51 27.47
CA ASP A 193 -7.60 2.15 28.01
C ASP A 193 -7.94 0.99 27.03
N PHE A 194 -8.05 1.25 25.72
CA PHE A 194 -8.25 0.18 24.73
C PHE A 194 -7.01 -0.72 24.57
N ILE A 195 -5.83 -0.11 24.47
CA ILE A 195 -4.58 -0.81 24.18
C ILE A 195 -4.03 -1.47 25.46
N PRO A 196 -3.75 -2.78 25.47
CA PRO A 196 -3.14 -3.45 26.62
C PRO A 196 -1.69 -2.99 26.83
N LYS A 197 -1.15 -3.23 28.02
CA LYS A 197 0.24 -2.90 28.37
C LYS A 197 1.25 -3.75 27.59
N ILE A 198 1.65 -3.27 26.41
CA ILE A 198 2.67 -3.87 25.54
C ILE A 198 4.04 -3.29 25.91
N PRO A 199 4.98 -4.06 26.48
CA PRO A 199 6.28 -3.54 26.88
C PRO A 199 7.21 -3.28 25.68
N LEU A 200 7.92 -2.16 25.70
CA LEU A 200 8.90 -1.74 24.69
C LEU A 200 10.34 -1.87 25.21
N ALA A 201 11.31 -1.89 24.28
CA ALA A 201 12.74 -2.07 24.60
C ALA A 201 13.30 -1.00 25.56
N GLY A 202 12.78 0.24 25.52
CA GLY A 202 13.14 1.33 26.42
C GLY A 202 12.55 1.24 27.84
N GLY A 203 11.92 0.11 28.22
CA GLY A 203 11.31 -0.09 29.54
C GLY A 203 9.98 0.63 29.78
N LYS A 204 9.49 1.36 28.77
CA LYS A 204 8.13 1.94 28.73
C LYS A 204 7.12 0.92 28.19
N TYR A 205 5.84 1.24 28.32
CA TYR A 205 4.79 0.58 27.53
C TYR A 205 4.55 1.36 26.23
N TYR A 206 4.00 0.68 25.23
CA TYR A 206 3.48 1.34 24.03
C TYR A 206 2.29 2.23 24.41
N GLU A 207 2.34 3.46 23.93
CA GLU A 207 1.29 4.46 24.11
C GLU A 207 0.73 4.79 22.71
N PRO A 208 -0.58 4.58 22.46
CA PRO A 208 -1.16 4.86 21.16
C PRO A 208 -1.28 6.38 20.92
N HIS A 209 -0.88 6.79 19.72
CA HIS A 209 -1.18 8.12 19.18
C HIS A 209 -2.57 8.14 18.52
N ARG A 210 -3.18 9.32 18.38
CA ARG A 210 -4.56 9.47 17.88
C ARG A 210 -4.57 10.40 16.67
N CYS A 211 -4.93 9.87 15.49
CA CYS A 211 -4.69 10.55 14.21
C CYS A 211 -5.38 11.91 14.13
N TRP A 212 -6.71 11.94 14.31
CA TRP A 212 -7.48 13.16 14.13
C TRP A 212 -7.35 14.12 15.32
N GLU A 213 -7.03 13.64 16.54
CA GLU A 213 -6.62 14.52 17.65
C GLU A 213 -5.32 15.29 17.31
N ASP A 214 -4.31 14.58 16.78
CA ASP A 214 -3.00 15.17 16.46
C ASP A 214 -3.06 16.05 15.19
N ILE A 215 -3.92 15.73 14.21
CA ILE A 215 -4.19 16.59 13.04
C ILE A 215 -4.95 17.86 13.46
N PHE A 216 -5.96 17.75 14.33
CA PHE A 216 -6.68 18.90 14.88
C PHE A 216 -5.73 19.85 15.61
N ASP A 217 -4.86 19.33 16.48
CA ASP A 217 -3.85 20.12 17.17
C ASP A 217 -2.86 20.77 16.18
N ALA A 218 -2.44 20.05 15.14
CA ALA A 218 -1.53 20.56 14.12
C ALA A 218 -2.13 21.74 13.33
N ILE A 219 -3.37 21.63 12.87
CA ILE A 219 -4.09 22.69 12.14
C ILE A 219 -4.36 23.89 13.06
N THR A 220 -4.84 23.64 14.28
CA THR A 220 -5.19 24.69 15.25
C THR A 220 -3.97 25.54 15.63
N ASN A 221 -2.83 24.89 15.86
CA ASN A 221 -1.60 25.53 16.32
C ASN A 221 -0.71 26.10 15.19
N ALA A 222 -1.06 25.90 13.92
CA ALA A 222 -0.37 26.50 12.77
C ALA A 222 -0.41 28.05 12.81
N LYS A 223 0.65 28.68 12.30
CA LYS A 223 0.86 30.15 12.32
C LYS A 223 1.31 30.74 10.99
N HIS A 224 1.78 29.93 10.03
CA HIS A 224 2.29 30.39 8.75
C HIS A 224 1.63 29.69 7.55
N PHE A 225 1.45 28.36 7.59
CA PHE A 225 0.81 27.61 6.51
C PHE A 225 0.13 26.32 6.96
N ILE A 226 -0.89 25.92 6.19
CA ILE A 226 -1.57 24.62 6.25
C ILE A 226 -1.77 24.15 4.82
N TYR A 227 -1.05 23.11 4.39
CA TYR A 227 -1.14 22.55 3.04
C TYR A 227 -1.79 21.17 3.08
N ILE A 228 -2.86 20.97 2.32
CA ILE A 228 -3.64 19.72 2.34
C ILE A 228 -3.77 19.13 0.93
N THR A 229 -3.58 17.82 0.80
CA THR A 229 -4.06 17.08 -0.37
C THR A 229 -4.97 15.96 0.08
N GLY A 230 -6.05 15.74 -0.67
CA GLY A 230 -6.97 14.63 -0.44
C GLY A 230 -7.43 14.05 -1.78
N TRP A 231 -7.80 12.77 -1.75
CA TRP A 231 -8.65 12.21 -2.80
C TRP A 231 -10.08 12.74 -2.66
N SER A 232 -10.54 12.86 -1.42
CA SER A 232 -11.73 13.62 -1.03
C SER A 232 -11.40 14.44 0.22
N VAL A 233 -12.09 15.56 0.39
CA VAL A 233 -12.18 16.30 1.66
C VAL A 233 -13.66 16.61 1.84
N TYR A 234 -14.18 16.50 3.04
CA TYR A 234 -15.55 16.93 3.36
C TYR A 234 -15.49 17.96 4.48
N THR A 235 -16.08 19.13 4.23
CA THR A 235 -15.92 20.31 5.10
C THR A 235 -16.74 20.25 6.38
N GLU A 236 -17.78 19.41 6.43
CA GLU A 236 -18.74 19.32 7.53
C GLU A 236 -18.40 18.22 8.56
N ILE A 237 -17.22 17.59 8.47
CA ILE A 237 -16.75 16.69 9.52
C ILE A 237 -16.17 17.46 10.71
N SER A 238 -16.43 16.98 11.93
CA SER A 238 -15.66 17.31 13.13
C SER A 238 -14.54 16.28 13.34
N LEU A 239 -13.35 16.76 13.74
CA LEU A 239 -12.19 15.89 13.97
C LEU A 239 -12.21 15.21 15.36
N ILE A 240 -12.89 15.80 16.35
CA ILE A 240 -12.90 15.35 17.74
C ILE A 240 -14.32 14.92 18.14
N ARG A 241 -14.58 13.61 18.25
CA ARG A 241 -15.94 13.09 18.53
C ARG A 241 -16.07 12.22 19.78
N ASP A 242 -14.97 11.81 20.42
CA ASP A 242 -15.04 11.07 21.68
C ASP A 242 -15.36 12.00 22.85
N SER A 243 -16.60 11.91 23.34
CA SER A 243 -17.11 12.74 24.45
C SER A 243 -16.36 12.56 25.77
N ARG A 244 -15.53 11.51 25.92
CA ARG A 244 -14.66 11.30 27.08
C ARG A 244 -13.31 12.03 26.93
N ARG A 245 -12.97 12.48 25.71
CA ARG A 245 -11.73 13.17 25.35
C ARG A 245 -11.98 14.51 24.63
N PRO A 246 -12.80 15.41 25.21
CA PRO A 246 -13.08 16.69 24.57
C PRO A 246 -11.82 17.56 24.48
N LYS A 247 -11.65 18.24 23.35
CA LYS A 247 -10.62 19.27 23.13
C LYS A 247 -11.31 20.62 22.88
N PRO A 248 -10.79 21.75 23.38
CA PRO A 248 -11.39 23.06 23.15
C PRO A 248 -11.51 23.38 21.65
N GLY A 249 -12.74 23.66 21.18
CA GLY A 249 -13.02 23.89 19.75
C GLY A 249 -13.01 22.62 18.88
N GLY A 250 -12.97 21.42 19.48
CA GLY A 250 -13.00 20.14 18.74
C GLY A 250 -14.32 19.82 18.05
N ASP A 251 -15.39 20.53 18.44
CA ASP A 251 -16.72 20.54 17.84
C ASP A 251 -16.83 21.41 16.57
N VAL A 252 -15.81 22.21 16.27
CA VAL A 252 -15.76 23.03 15.04
C VAL A 252 -15.55 22.13 13.82
N MET A 253 -16.37 22.33 12.78
CA MET A 253 -16.24 21.61 11.53
C MET A 253 -14.95 21.98 10.79
N LEU A 254 -14.35 21.02 10.09
CA LEU A 254 -13.06 21.16 9.41
C LEU A 254 -13.01 22.39 8.48
N GLY A 255 -14.09 22.62 7.73
CA GLY A 255 -14.20 23.76 6.83
C GLY A 255 -14.09 25.11 7.55
N ASP A 256 -14.79 25.27 8.67
CA ASP A 256 -14.77 26.51 9.46
C ASP A 256 -13.45 26.66 10.22
N LEU A 257 -12.86 25.58 10.72
CA LEU A 257 -11.51 25.59 11.28
C LEU A 257 -10.51 26.16 10.26
N LEU A 258 -10.52 25.65 9.02
CA LEU A 258 -9.62 26.12 7.96
C LEU A 258 -9.89 27.58 7.55
N LYS A 259 -11.15 28.01 7.45
CA LYS A 259 -11.52 29.42 7.21
C LYS A 259 -11.01 30.34 8.32
N ASN A 260 -11.20 29.95 9.58
CA ASN A 260 -10.72 30.71 10.74
C ASN A 260 -9.19 30.86 10.67
N LYS A 261 -8.44 29.77 10.48
CA LYS A 261 -6.98 29.81 10.31
C LYS A 261 -6.53 30.70 9.15
N ALA A 262 -7.23 30.65 8.01
CA ALA A 262 -6.91 31.52 6.87
C ALA A 262 -7.11 33.01 7.20
N SER A 263 -8.22 33.36 7.86
CA SER A 263 -8.51 34.74 8.29
C SER A 263 -7.56 35.27 9.39
N GLU A 264 -6.93 34.39 10.18
CA GLU A 264 -5.82 34.73 11.08
C GLU A 264 -4.51 35.07 10.34
N GLY A 265 -4.47 34.89 9.01
CA GLY A 265 -3.30 35.12 8.16
C GLY A 265 -2.47 33.87 7.85
N VAL A 266 -2.90 32.67 8.27
CA VAL A 266 -2.22 31.41 7.93
C VAL A 266 -2.47 31.08 6.45
N LYS A 267 -1.43 30.74 5.69
CA LYS A 267 -1.56 30.39 4.27
C LYS A 267 -2.14 28.98 4.11
N VAL A 268 -3.46 28.88 3.97
CA VAL A 268 -4.17 27.62 3.74
C VAL A 268 -4.28 27.32 2.24
N LEU A 269 -3.64 26.25 1.77
CA LEU A 269 -3.63 25.80 0.37
C LEU A 269 -4.12 24.35 0.28
N MET A 270 -5.01 24.03 -0.67
CA MET A 270 -5.56 22.69 -0.83
C MET A 270 -5.51 22.23 -2.29
N LEU A 271 -5.09 20.98 -2.51
CA LEU A 271 -5.13 20.28 -3.80
C LEU A 271 -5.99 19.03 -3.65
N ILE A 272 -7.28 19.15 -3.96
CA ILE A 272 -8.26 18.06 -3.94
C ILE A 272 -8.34 17.46 -5.35
N TRP A 273 -8.58 16.17 -5.49
CA TRP A 273 -8.82 15.57 -6.82
C TRP A 273 -10.11 16.15 -7.47
N ASP A 274 -10.05 16.46 -8.76
CA ASP A 274 -11.18 16.85 -9.63
C ASP A 274 -11.87 15.58 -10.19
N ASP A 275 -13.02 15.18 -9.61
CA ASP A 275 -13.80 14.04 -10.08
C ASP A 275 -14.68 14.41 -11.29
N ARG A 276 -14.03 14.36 -12.45
CA ARG A 276 -14.65 14.52 -13.77
C ARG A 276 -15.69 13.45 -14.12
N THR A 277 -15.86 12.40 -13.31
CA THR A 277 -16.93 11.41 -13.48
C THR A 277 -18.27 11.84 -12.88
N SER A 278 -18.33 13.02 -12.24
CA SER A 278 -19.54 13.66 -11.72
C SER A 278 -20.67 13.91 -12.74
N VAL A 279 -20.42 13.68 -14.03
CA VAL A 279 -21.45 13.61 -15.08
C VAL A 279 -22.33 12.36 -14.86
N ASP A 280 -23.65 12.57 -14.71
CA ASP A 280 -24.73 11.63 -14.28
C ASP A 280 -24.68 10.15 -14.76
N LEU A 281 -23.92 9.83 -15.80
CA LEU A 281 -23.81 8.48 -16.35
C LEU A 281 -22.96 7.53 -15.48
N LEU A 282 -21.91 8.03 -14.81
CA LEU A 282 -20.96 7.22 -14.03
C LEU A 282 -21.32 7.10 -12.54
N LYS A 283 -22.05 8.07 -11.97
CA LYS A 283 -22.59 8.02 -10.59
C LYS A 283 -23.47 6.79 -10.31
N ARG A 284 -24.03 6.13 -11.34
CA ARG A 284 -24.99 5.02 -11.18
C ARG A 284 -24.41 3.73 -10.62
N ASP A 285 -23.10 3.51 -10.75
CA ASP A 285 -22.43 2.29 -10.29
C ASP A 285 -21.77 2.46 -8.90
N GLY A 286 -21.96 3.60 -8.23
CA GLY A 286 -21.52 3.84 -6.84
C GLY A 286 -20.01 3.91 -6.62
N LEU A 287 -19.22 4.11 -7.69
CA LEU A 287 -17.76 3.92 -7.69
C LEU A 287 -16.92 5.06 -7.11
N MET A 288 -17.43 6.29 -7.08
CA MET A 288 -16.73 7.46 -6.55
C MET A 288 -17.70 8.29 -5.71
N ALA A 289 -17.41 8.39 -4.41
CA ALA A 289 -18.15 9.20 -3.45
C ALA A 289 -17.21 10.30 -2.91
N THR A 290 -16.97 11.31 -3.74
CA THR A 290 -16.18 12.50 -3.40
C THR A 290 -17.06 13.72 -3.15
N HIS A 291 -16.52 14.66 -2.36
CA HIS A 291 -17.17 15.94 -2.02
C HIS A 291 -16.33 17.13 -2.55
N ASP A 292 -15.69 16.95 -3.70
CA ASP A 292 -14.68 17.87 -4.24
C ASP A 292 -15.28 19.19 -4.75
N GLU A 293 -16.29 19.15 -5.64
CA GLU A 293 -17.00 20.36 -6.08
C GLU A 293 -17.65 21.10 -4.90
N ASP A 294 -18.30 20.39 -3.98
CA ASP A 294 -18.94 20.99 -2.79
C ASP A 294 -17.92 21.65 -1.86
N THR A 295 -16.72 21.06 -1.72
CA THR A 295 -15.62 21.63 -0.93
C THR A 295 -15.01 22.87 -1.60
N GLU A 296 -14.83 22.88 -2.92
CA GLU A 296 -14.38 24.09 -3.63
C GLU A 296 -15.39 25.23 -3.44
N ASN A 297 -16.68 24.94 -3.64
CA ASN A 297 -17.77 25.89 -3.46
C ASN A 297 -17.83 26.42 -2.01
N PHE A 298 -17.64 25.56 -1.01
CA PHE A 298 -17.62 25.96 0.40
C PHE A 298 -16.50 26.97 0.71
N PHE A 299 -15.32 26.84 0.09
CA PHE A 299 -14.20 27.76 0.29
C PHE A 299 -14.22 28.98 -0.65
N GLN A 300 -15.10 29.01 -1.65
CA GLN A 300 -15.22 30.14 -2.57
C GLN A 300 -15.50 31.46 -1.83
N GLY A 301 -14.69 32.48 -2.11
CA GLY A 301 -14.79 33.80 -1.46
C GLY A 301 -14.19 33.89 -0.05
N SER A 302 -13.59 32.81 0.47
CA SER A 302 -12.77 32.84 1.69
C SER A 302 -11.28 33.02 1.39
N ASP A 303 -10.46 33.19 2.44
CA ASP A 303 -8.99 33.25 2.33
C ASP A 303 -8.32 31.87 2.15
N VAL A 304 -9.10 30.77 2.16
CA VAL A 304 -8.62 29.42 1.86
C VAL A 304 -8.49 29.25 0.34
N HIS A 305 -7.32 28.81 -0.13
CA HIS A 305 -7.07 28.57 -1.54
C HIS A 305 -7.27 27.08 -1.87
N CYS A 306 -8.52 26.68 -2.09
CA CYS A 306 -8.87 25.35 -2.58
C CYS A 306 -8.76 25.28 -4.11
N ILE A 307 -8.12 24.25 -4.64
CA ILE A 307 -7.95 24.01 -6.08
C ILE A 307 -8.33 22.56 -6.40
N LEU A 308 -9.26 22.40 -7.33
CA LEU A 308 -9.59 21.12 -7.96
C LEU A 308 -8.47 20.70 -8.93
N CYS A 309 -7.93 19.51 -8.71
CA CYS A 309 -6.68 19.03 -9.28
C CYS A 309 -6.97 17.83 -10.20
N PRO A 310 -7.03 18.02 -11.53
CA PRO A 310 -7.27 16.92 -12.45
C PRO A 310 -6.09 15.98 -12.57
N ARG A 311 -6.39 14.71 -12.82
CA ARG A 311 -5.38 13.69 -13.13
C ARG A 311 -5.54 13.21 -14.57
N ASN A 312 -4.72 13.77 -15.46
CA ASN A 312 -4.54 13.19 -16.79
C ASN A 312 -3.51 12.06 -16.68
N PRO A 313 -3.80 10.81 -17.10
CA PRO A 313 -2.86 9.70 -17.06
C PRO A 313 -1.88 9.73 -18.24
N ASP A 314 -0.69 9.19 -18.04
CA ASP A 314 0.35 9.03 -19.06
C ASP A 314 0.27 7.63 -19.71
N ASP A 315 -0.87 7.32 -20.36
CA ASP A 315 -1.16 5.96 -20.87
C ASP A 315 -0.95 5.80 -22.39
N GLY A 316 -0.41 4.65 -22.80
CA GLY A 316 -0.12 4.23 -24.17
C GLY A 316 -1.30 3.59 -24.91
N GLY A 317 -2.53 3.85 -24.48
CA GLY A 317 -3.76 3.39 -25.13
C GLY A 317 -3.97 3.99 -26.52
N SER A 318 -5.03 3.53 -27.19
CA SER A 318 -5.55 4.21 -28.38
C SER A 318 -6.27 5.51 -27.98
N PHE A 319 -6.34 6.51 -28.86
CA PHE A 319 -7.00 7.79 -28.57
C PHE A 319 -8.44 7.68 -28.02
N ILE A 320 -9.18 6.64 -28.42
CA ILE A 320 -10.54 6.36 -27.93
C ILE A 320 -10.51 5.82 -26.49
N GLN A 321 -9.51 5.00 -26.18
CA GLN A 321 -9.28 4.42 -24.86
C GLN A 321 -8.70 5.47 -23.91
N ASP A 322 -7.74 6.29 -24.36
CA ASP A 322 -7.20 7.45 -23.62
C ASP A 322 -8.35 8.39 -23.19
N LEU A 323 -9.35 8.64 -24.05
CA LEU A 323 -10.50 9.48 -23.71
C LEU A 323 -11.37 8.87 -22.59
N GLN A 324 -11.61 7.56 -22.60
CA GLN A 324 -12.37 6.84 -21.56
C GLN A 324 -11.58 6.68 -20.25
N ILE A 325 -10.25 6.51 -20.34
CA ILE A 325 -9.35 6.33 -19.19
C ILE A 325 -8.97 7.67 -18.54
N SER A 326 -9.04 8.79 -19.28
CA SER A 326 -8.69 10.13 -18.78
C SER A 326 -9.50 10.62 -17.58
N THR A 327 -10.64 10.00 -17.29
CA THR A 327 -11.48 10.28 -16.11
C THR A 327 -11.37 9.22 -15.01
N MET A 328 -10.61 8.13 -15.21
CA MET A 328 -10.53 7.01 -14.26
C MET A 328 -9.37 7.06 -13.27
N PHE A 329 -8.30 7.79 -13.59
CA PHE A 329 -7.15 7.95 -12.69
C PHE A 329 -7.37 9.14 -11.74
N THR A 330 -6.91 9.01 -10.49
CA THR A 330 -7.17 9.99 -9.43
C THR A 330 -5.89 10.54 -8.79
N HIS A 331 -5.96 11.70 -8.13
CA HIS A 331 -4.91 12.13 -7.20
C HIS A 331 -5.18 11.53 -5.82
N HIS A 332 -4.61 10.36 -5.54
CA HIS A 332 -4.93 9.60 -4.34
C HIS A 332 -4.08 9.95 -3.08
N GLN A 333 -3.26 11.00 -3.12
CA GLN A 333 -2.40 11.41 -2.00
C GLN A 333 -3.22 12.03 -0.86
N LYS A 334 -3.16 11.46 0.35
CA LYS A 334 -3.68 12.06 1.59
C LYS A 334 -2.54 12.68 2.37
N ILE A 335 -2.51 14.01 2.45
CA ILE A 335 -1.40 14.78 3.03
C ILE A 335 -1.96 15.95 3.84
N VAL A 336 -1.39 16.18 5.03
CA VAL A 336 -1.48 17.47 5.75
C VAL A 336 -0.05 17.91 6.09
N VAL A 337 0.32 19.15 5.78
CA VAL A 337 1.62 19.74 6.13
C VAL A 337 1.39 21.08 6.83
N VAL A 338 1.99 21.28 8.00
CA VAL A 338 1.87 22.53 8.77
C VAL A 338 3.20 22.99 9.32
N ASP A 339 3.27 24.27 9.68
CA ASP A 339 4.26 24.75 10.65
C ASP A 339 3.82 24.43 12.08
N SER A 340 4.75 23.92 12.90
CA SER A 340 4.54 23.56 14.30
C SER A 340 5.66 24.12 15.18
N GLU A 341 5.44 24.20 16.49
CA GLU A 341 6.46 24.67 17.45
C GLU A 341 7.63 23.66 17.55
N MET A 342 8.83 24.16 17.86
CA MET A 342 9.97 23.30 18.18
C MET A 342 9.74 22.54 19.51
N PRO A 343 10.18 21.27 19.65
CA PRO A 343 9.94 20.49 20.87
C PRO A 343 10.58 21.08 22.15
N SER A 344 11.60 21.92 22.00
CA SER A 344 12.23 22.68 23.08
C SER A 344 11.44 23.96 23.38
N GLY A 345 10.39 23.84 24.20
CA GLY A 345 9.55 24.97 24.61
C GLY A 345 10.39 26.13 25.17
N GLY A 346 10.36 27.28 24.46
CA GLY A 346 11.16 28.47 24.79
C GLY A 346 11.72 29.20 23.57
N SER A 347 11.87 28.55 22.42
CA SER A 347 12.16 29.23 21.15
C SER A 347 10.86 29.70 20.47
N GLN A 348 10.83 30.92 19.93
CA GLN A 348 9.76 31.32 19.00
C GLN A 348 9.85 30.59 17.64
N ASN A 349 10.92 29.83 17.42
CA ASN A 349 11.19 29.07 16.23
C ASN A 349 10.20 27.92 16.02
N ARG A 350 9.94 27.64 14.75
CA ARG A 350 8.98 26.66 14.26
C ARG A 350 9.66 25.69 13.30
N ARG A 351 8.94 24.65 12.90
CA ARG A 351 9.42 23.54 12.07
C ARG A 351 8.28 22.98 11.23
N VAL A 352 8.60 22.23 10.19
CA VAL A 352 7.59 21.51 9.39
C VAL A 352 7.19 20.21 10.09
N VAL A 353 5.90 19.91 10.10
CA VAL A 353 5.31 18.62 10.50
C VAL A 353 4.36 18.17 9.40
N SER A 354 4.45 16.89 9.01
CA SER A 354 3.71 16.35 7.87
C SER A 354 2.98 15.08 8.25
N PHE A 355 1.83 14.82 7.65
CA PHE A 355 1.01 13.63 7.86
C PHE A 355 0.81 12.93 6.51
N VAL A 356 0.94 11.60 6.50
CA VAL A 356 0.72 10.75 5.31
C VAL A 356 0.13 9.40 5.73
N GLY A 357 -0.76 8.84 4.91
CA GLY A 357 -1.40 7.55 5.18
C GLY A 357 -2.55 7.20 4.24
N GLY A 358 -3.44 6.31 4.67
CA GLY A 358 -4.67 5.95 3.95
C GLY A 358 -5.88 6.85 4.26
N ILE A 359 -5.91 7.46 5.44
CA ILE A 359 -7.05 8.27 5.92
C ILE A 359 -7.14 9.63 5.21
N ASP A 360 -8.21 9.88 4.45
CA ASP A 360 -8.63 11.22 3.98
C ASP A 360 -9.35 12.01 5.09
N LEU A 361 -9.43 13.33 4.93
CA LEU A 361 -10.23 14.20 5.80
C LEU A 361 -11.65 14.34 5.26
N CYS A 362 -12.39 13.23 5.20
CA CYS A 362 -13.79 13.21 4.75
C CYS A 362 -14.68 12.26 5.58
N ASP A 363 -15.95 12.17 5.19
CA ASP A 363 -16.99 11.30 5.72
C ASP A 363 -16.61 9.81 5.77
N GLY A 364 -17.18 9.07 6.72
CA GLY A 364 -16.98 7.63 6.93
C GLY A 364 -15.66 7.23 7.56
N ARG A 365 -14.62 8.08 7.49
CA ARG A 365 -13.22 7.78 7.87
C ARG A 365 -12.96 7.88 9.37
N TYR A 366 -13.80 8.57 10.13
CA TYR A 366 -13.72 8.51 11.58
C TYR A 366 -14.12 7.12 12.05
N ASP A 367 -13.22 6.43 12.75
CA ASP A 367 -13.54 5.21 13.48
C ASP A 367 -12.50 4.97 14.59
N SER A 368 -12.74 3.93 15.37
CA SER A 368 -11.85 3.40 16.41
C SER A 368 -11.81 1.88 16.33
N GLN A 369 -10.89 1.26 17.05
CA GLN A 369 -10.65 -0.19 17.07
C GLN A 369 -11.85 -1.02 17.55
N PHE A 370 -12.94 -0.40 18.02
CA PHE A 370 -14.22 -1.06 18.28
C PHE A 370 -15.02 -1.37 17.01
N HIS A 371 -14.81 -0.61 15.93
CA HIS A 371 -15.43 -0.78 14.60
C HIS A 371 -16.92 -1.11 14.66
N SER A 372 -17.67 -0.30 15.41
CA SER A 372 -19.08 -0.53 15.72
C SER A 372 -19.96 -0.47 14.46
N LEU A 373 -20.87 -1.44 14.35
CA LEU A 373 -21.83 -1.55 13.24
C LEU A 373 -23.11 -0.77 13.52
N PHE A 374 -23.56 -0.76 14.79
CA PHE A 374 -24.85 -0.20 15.20
C PHE A 374 -24.77 0.71 16.45
N ARG A 375 -23.79 0.50 17.34
CA ARG A 375 -23.74 1.12 18.69
C ARG A 375 -23.19 2.56 18.72
N THR A 376 -22.97 3.14 17.56
CA THR A 376 -22.42 4.51 17.37
C THR A 376 -23.32 5.37 16.48
N LEU A 377 -24.44 4.80 16.01
CA LEU A 377 -25.39 5.43 15.09
C LEU A 377 -26.23 6.54 15.74
N ASP A 378 -26.22 6.63 17.07
CA ASP A 378 -26.83 7.67 17.89
C ASP A 378 -25.80 8.69 18.43
N SER A 379 -24.53 8.56 18.00
CA SER A 379 -23.41 9.30 18.56
C SER A 379 -22.39 9.64 17.48
N ALA A 380 -21.17 9.10 17.52
CA ALA A 380 -20.05 9.55 16.68
C ALA A 380 -20.25 9.37 15.15
N HIS A 381 -21.23 8.56 14.75
CA HIS A 381 -21.58 8.26 13.36
C HIS A 381 -23.03 8.62 13.00
N HIS A 382 -23.75 9.41 13.82
CA HIS A 382 -25.13 9.81 13.51
C HIS A 382 -25.19 10.68 12.24
N ASP A 383 -24.39 11.75 12.23
CA ASP A 383 -24.23 12.68 11.12
C ASP A 383 -23.07 12.28 10.17
N ASP A 384 -22.56 11.04 10.30
CA ASP A 384 -21.44 10.50 9.52
C ASP A 384 -21.65 8.99 9.24
N PHE A 385 -22.83 8.67 8.71
CA PHE A 385 -23.22 7.31 8.34
C PHE A 385 -22.71 6.95 6.94
N HIS A 386 -21.72 6.07 6.88
CA HIS A 386 -21.16 5.56 5.63
C HIS A 386 -21.55 4.09 5.41
N GLN A 387 -22.17 3.79 4.25
CA GLN A 387 -22.51 2.42 3.83
C GLN A 387 -22.78 2.38 2.30
N PRO A 388 -21.75 2.36 1.45
CA PRO A 388 -21.88 2.40 -0.01
C PRO A 388 -22.22 1.03 -0.65
N ASN A 389 -22.14 -0.06 0.12
CA ASN A 389 -22.32 -1.42 -0.39
C ASN A 389 -23.79 -1.80 -0.62
N TYR A 390 -24.74 -0.95 -0.19
CA TYR A 390 -26.18 -1.18 -0.30
C TYR A 390 -26.92 -0.01 -0.93
N THR A 391 -27.72 -0.30 -1.96
CA THR A 391 -28.58 0.68 -2.61
C THR A 391 -29.56 1.30 -1.61
N GLY A 392 -29.52 2.63 -1.46
CA GLY A 392 -30.44 3.36 -0.59
C GLY A 392 -30.21 3.12 0.91
N ALA A 393 -28.97 2.82 1.30
CA ALA A 393 -28.55 2.88 2.70
C ALA A 393 -28.69 4.30 3.26
N SER A 394 -29.15 4.40 4.51
CA SER A 394 -29.31 5.66 5.22
C SER A 394 -29.35 5.39 6.73
N ILE A 395 -28.93 6.39 7.52
CA ILE A 395 -29.07 6.36 8.98
C ILE A 395 -30.53 6.13 9.41
N THR A 396 -31.50 6.69 8.69
CA THR A 396 -32.94 6.52 8.98
C THR A 396 -33.42 5.08 8.83
N LYS A 397 -32.73 4.25 8.04
CA LYS A 397 -32.96 2.81 7.87
C LYS A 397 -32.08 1.93 8.76
N GLY A 398 -31.19 2.52 9.55
CA GLY A 398 -30.38 1.85 10.58
C GLY A 398 -28.99 1.43 10.12
N GLY A 399 -28.44 0.43 10.79
CA GLY A 399 -27.15 -0.17 10.44
C GLY A 399 -27.30 -1.47 9.63
N PRO A 400 -26.18 -2.15 9.30
CA PRO A 400 -24.83 -1.80 9.73
C PRO A 400 -24.24 -0.62 8.93
N ARG A 401 -23.56 0.32 9.60
CA ARG A 401 -22.56 1.15 8.89
C ARG A 401 -21.41 0.26 8.42
N GLU A 402 -20.59 0.75 7.51
CA GLU A 402 -19.30 0.17 7.17
C GLU A 402 -18.21 0.74 8.10
N PRO A 403 -17.64 -0.02 9.05
CA PRO A 403 -16.52 0.44 9.86
C PRO A 403 -15.25 0.60 9.03
N TRP A 404 -14.38 1.52 9.42
CA TRP A 404 -13.22 1.94 8.63
C TRP A 404 -11.91 1.62 9.36
N HIS A 405 -11.25 0.53 8.98
CA HIS A 405 -9.91 0.16 9.47
C HIS A 405 -8.84 0.71 8.53
N ASP A 406 -7.98 1.57 9.05
CA ASP A 406 -6.99 2.28 8.24
C ASP A 406 -5.76 2.72 9.05
N ILE A 407 -4.66 3.02 8.38
CA ILE A 407 -3.37 3.36 8.97
C ILE A 407 -2.89 4.72 8.46
N HIS A 408 -2.40 5.55 9.38
CA HIS A 408 -1.83 6.85 9.05
C HIS A 408 -0.54 7.11 9.85
N SER A 409 0.22 8.14 9.49
CA SER A 409 1.44 8.51 10.20
C SER A 409 1.66 10.03 10.26
N ARG A 410 2.33 10.49 11.32
CA ARG A 410 2.93 11.84 11.41
C ARG A 410 4.44 11.72 11.32
N LEU A 411 5.03 12.57 10.51
CA LEU A 411 6.44 12.63 10.16
C LEU A 411 7.04 13.95 10.68
N GLU A 412 8.13 13.83 11.40
CA GLU A 412 8.83 14.94 12.05
C GLU A 412 10.34 14.87 11.79
N GLY A 413 11.00 16.02 11.64
CA GLY A 413 12.41 16.12 11.26
C GLY A 413 12.59 16.42 9.77
N PRO A 414 13.76 16.15 9.15
CA PRO A 414 14.03 16.53 7.77
C PRO A 414 13.07 15.90 6.76
N VAL A 415 12.53 14.71 7.06
CA VAL A 415 11.54 14.01 6.22
C VAL A 415 10.23 14.78 6.04
N ALA A 416 9.84 15.63 7.00
CA ALA A 416 8.63 16.44 6.87
C ALA A 416 8.73 17.43 5.69
N TRP A 417 9.93 17.95 5.44
CA TRP A 417 10.22 18.82 4.31
C TRP A 417 10.16 18.11 2.95
N ASP A 418 10.39 16.80 2.87
CA ASP A 418 10.23 16.05 1.61
C ASP A 418 8.75 15.96 1.20
N VAL A 419 7.85 15.81 2.17
CA VAL A 419 6.38 15.84 1.94
C VAL A 419 5.90 17.25 1.57
N LEU A 420 6.43 18.29 2.22
CA LEU A 420 6.21 19.68 1.84
C LEU A 420 6.67 19.94 0.40
N PHE A 421 7.88 19.49 0.02
CA PHE A 421 8.39 19.66 -1.33
C PHE A 421 7.54 18.93 -2.36
N ASN A 422 7.01 17.73 -2.05
CA ASN A 422 6.00 17.08 -2.90
C ASN A 422 4.76 17.97 -3.12
N PHE A 423 4.24 18.62 -2.08
CA PHE A 423 3.13 19.57 -2.23
C PHE A 423 3.52 20.75 -3.12
N GLU A 424 4.69 21.36 -2.91
CA GLU A 424 5.17 22.47 -3.73
C GLU A 424 5.33 22.08 -5.21
N GLN A 425 5.88 20.89 -5.50
CA GLN A 425 6.04 20.39 -6.87
C GLN A 425 4.68 20.24 -7.57
N ARG A 426 3.67 19.74 -6.86
CA ARG A 426 2.29 19.63 -7.38
C ARG A 426 1.64 21.00 -7.53
N TRP A 427 1.79 21.89 -6.55
CA TRP A 427 1.22 23.25 -6.60
C TRP A 427 1.81 24.07 -7.76
N LYS A 428 3.12 24.03 -7.97
CA LYS A 428 3.79 24.68 -9.11
C LYS A 428 3.35 24.12 -10.46
N LYS A 429 2.85 22.88 -10.52
CA LYS A 429 2.33 22.24 -11.74
C LYS A 429 0.83 22.47 -11.97
N GLN A 430 0.02 22.46 -10.90
CA GLN A 430 -1.44 22.35 -10.97
C GLN A 430 -2.23 23.32 -10.06
N GLY A 431 -1.58 23.98 -9.09
CA GLY A 431 -2.21 24.90 -8.11
C GLY A 431 -2.47 26.33 -8.62
N GLY A 432 -2.11 26.62 -9.86
CA GLY A 432 -2.44 27.89 -10.54
C GLY A 432 -1.58 29.10 -10.12
N LYS A 433 -1.83 29.69 -8.94
CA LYS A 433 -1.18 30.95 -8.52
C LYS A 433 0.13 30.70 -7.77
N ASP A 434 1.12 31.56 -7.98
CA ASP A 434 2.37 31.54 -7.18
C ASP A 434 2.14 32.21 -5.82
N ILE A 435 1.62 31.43 -4.87
CA ILE A 435 1.23 31.86 -3.51
C ILE A 435 1.73 30.89 -2.42
N LEU A 436 2.71 30.05 -2.77
CA LEU A 436 3.46 29.25 -1.81
C LEU A 436 4.22 30.17 -0.84
N VAL A 437 4.45 29.68 0.38
CA VAL A 437 5.23 30.43 1.37
C VAL A 437 6.69 30.50 0.90
N ASN A 438 7.22 31.71 0.80
CA ASN A 438 8.65 31.89 0.55
C ASN A 438 9.43 31.64 1.84
N PHE A 439 9.90 30.41 2.04
CA PHE A 439 10.61 30.03 3.27
C PHE A 439 11.84 30.90 3.58
N ARG A 440 12.47 31.52 2.57
CA ARG A 440 13.59 32.48 2.77
C ARG A 440 13.19 33.75 3.52
N GLU A 441 11.91 34.14 3.44
CA GLU A 441 11.37 35.26 4.22
C GLU A 441 11.04 34.86 5.66
N LEU A 442 11.10 33.55 5.97
CA LEU A 442 10.88 32.97 7.29
C LEU A 442 12.14 32.35 7.89
N ASP A 443 13.34 32.51 7.32
CA ASP A 443 14.58 31.85 7.81
C ASP A 443 14.89 32.14 9.30
N ASP A 444 14.48 33.30 9.83
CA ASP A 444 14.62 33.67 11.25
C ASP A 444 13.58 32.99 12.19
N ILE A 445 12.54 32.37 11.63
CA ILE A 445 11.39 31.77 12.36
C ILE A 445 11.33 30.26 12.10
N MET A 446 11.37 29.83 10.84
CA MET A 446 11.31 28.44 10.41
C MET A 446 12.70 27.82 10.44
N THR A 447 12.87 26.83 11.31
CA THR A 447 14.09 26.03 11.38
C THR A 447 14.27 25.26 10.06
N PRO A 448 15.44 25.32 9.39
CA PRO A 448 15.69 24.55 8.17
C PRO A 448 15.58 23.02 8.42
N PRO A 449 15.55 22.16 7.39
CA PRO A 449 15.41 20.71 7.54
C PRO A 449 16.41 20.11 8.55
N SER A 450 15.95 19.87 9.77
CA SER A 450 16.78 19.57 10.94
C SER A 450 16.27 18.35 11.71
N PRO A 451 17.16 17.53 12.29
CA PRO A 451 16.78 16.47 13.23
C PRO A 451 15.90 16.96 14.38
N VAL A 452 14.93 16.14 14.78
CA VAL A 452 14.12 16.32 16.00
C VAL A 452 14.60 15.44 17.16
N MET A 453 15.48 14.48 16.89
CA MET A 453 16.09 13.58 17.88
C MET A 453 17.59 13.44 17.60
N PHE A 454 18.38 13.11 18.63
CA PHE A 454 19.81 12.87 18.47
C PHE A 454 20.07 11.52 17.78
N PRO A 455 21.16 11.35 17.00
CA PRO A 455 21.46 10.08 16.33
C PRO A 455 21.64 8.88 17.26
N ASP A 456 22.03 9.11 18.52
CA ASP A 456 22.21 8.09 19.55
C ASP A 456 20.97 7.86 20.42
N ASP A 457 19.86 8.59 20.17
CA ASP A 457 18.59 8.38 20.86
C ASP A 457 17.92 7.10 20.33
N PRO A 458 17.62 6.08 21.16
CA PRO A 458 17.02 4.83 20.69
C PRO A 458 15.61 4.99 20.09
N GLU A 459 14.95 6.14 20.32
CA GLU A 459 13.65 6.47 19.74
C GLU A 459 13.78 7.23 18.40
N THR A 460 14.99 7.44 17.87
CA THR A 460 15.23 8.13 16.57
C THR A 460 14.85 7.27 15.36
N TRP A 461 14.40 7.92 14.30
CA TRP A 461 13.95 7.26 13.07
C TRP A 461 14.81 7.63 11.86
N ASN A 462 15.06 6.64 11.01
CA ASN A 462 15.50 6.82 9.64
C ASN A 462 14.28 6.62 8.74
N VAL A 463 13.96 7.61 7.90
CA VAL A 463 12.71 7.63 7.11
C VAL A 463 13.01 8.12 5.71
N GLN A 464 12.36 7.53 4.70
CA GLN A 464 12.51 7.89 3.30
C GLN A 464 11.13 8.04 2.67
N VAL A 465 10.91 9.13 1.92
CA VAL A 465 9.66 9.36 1.19
C VAL A 465 9.71 8.67 -0.16
N PHE A 466 8.61 8.01 -0.53
CA PHE A 466 8.42 7.34 -1.81
C PHE A 466 7.13 7.83 -2.47
N ARG A 467 7.05 7.81 -3.80
CA ARG A 467 5.86 8.25 -4.54
C ARG A 467 5.53 7.35 -5.74
N SER A 468 4.32 7.56 -6.25
CA SER A 468 3.87 7.21 -7.60
C SER A 468 3.29 8.48 -8.21
N ILE A 469 4.04 9.16 -9.07
CA ILE A 469 3.68 10.47 -9.66
C ILE A 469 4.48 10.71 -10.95
N ASP A 470 4.02 11.58 -11.84
CA ASP A 470 4.73 11.90 -13.09
C ASP A 470 4.92 13.41 -13.31
N GLY A 471 5.68 13.76 -14.34
CA GLY A 471 5.92 15.14 -14.78
C GLY A 471 4.67 15.89 -15.24
N GLY A 472 3.53 15.21 -15.43
CA GLY A 472 2.22 15.82 -15.68
C GLY A 472 1.58 16.34 -14.38
N ALA A 473 1.85 15.68 -13.26
CA ALA A 473 1.36 16.02 -11.93
C ALA A 473 2.35 16.82 -11.05
N ALA A 474 3.66 16.75 -11.31
CA ALA A 474 4.69 17.44 -10.53
C ALA A 474 5.71 18.20 -11.40
N PHE A 475 6.11 19.39 -10.94
CA PHE A 475 7.16 20.21 -11.55
C PHE A 475 8.54 19.88 -10.97
N GLY A 476 9.61 20.09 -11.76
CA GLY A 476 11.00 20.06 -11.27
C GLY A 476 11.59 18.65 -11.10
N PHE A 477 11.18 17.69 -11.92
CA PHE A 477 11.98 16.49 -12.15
C PHE A 477 13.22 16.80 -13.03
N PRO A 478 14.29 16.01 -12.97
CA PRO A 478 15.44 16.17 -13.85
C PRO A 478 15.09 15.92 -15.32
N ASP A 479 15.57 16.79 -16.21
CA ASP A 479 15.31 16.71 -17.65
C ASP A 479 16.28 15.76 -18.39
N THR A 480 17.43 15.43 -17.80
CA THR A 480 18.45 14.59 -18.44
C THR A 480 18.26 13.09 -18.11
N PRO A 481 18.44 12.17 -19.07
CA PRO A 481 18.31 10.72 -18.83
C PRO A 481 19.24 10.20 -17.73
N GLU A 482 20.44 10.79 -17.59
CA GLU A 482 21.43 10.38 -16.59
C GLU A 482 20.96 10.72 -15.16
N GLU A 483 20.43 11.93 -14.96
CA GLU A 483 19.92 12.36 -13.65
C GLU A 483 18.59 11.68 -13.31
N ALA A 484 17.72 11.49 -14.31
CA ALA A 484 16.51 10.67 -14.19
C ALA A 484 16.83 9.25 -13.70
N ALA A 485 17.74 8.56 -14.37
CA ALA A 485 18.15 7.19 -14.02
C ALA A 485 18.80 7.10 -12.63
N LYS A 486 19.59 8.11 -12.22
CA LYS A 486 20.16 8.20 -10.85
C LYS A 486 19.08 8.35 -9.77
N ALA A 487 17.99 9.06 -10.08
CA ALA A 487 16.82 9.21 -9.21
C ALA A 487 15.79 8.06 -9.34
N GLY A 488 16.08 7.03 -10.16
CA GLY A 488 15.17 5.90 -10.43
C GLY A 488 13.92 6.26 -11.21
N LEU A 489 13.89 7.44 -11.82
CA LEU A 489 12.79 7.87 -12.66
C LEU A 489 12.87 7.16 -14.01
N VAL A 490 11.70 6.82 -14.57
CA VAL A 490 11.59 6.11 -15.85
C VAL A 490 10.77 6.93 -16.85
N SER A 491 11.11 6.84 -18.14
CA SER A 491 10.30 7.48 -19.19
C SER A 491 8.95 6.78 -19.36
N GLY A 492 7.88 7.56 -19.40
CA GLY A 492 6.54 7.15 -19.77
C GLY A 492 6.24 7.38 -21.27
N LYS A 493 4.98 7.62 -21.61
CA LYS A 493 4.56 7.99 -22.99
C LYS A 493 4.98 9.41 -23.31
N ASP A 494 4.55 10.36 -22.50
CA ASP A 494 4.77 11.79 -22.71
C ASP A 494 5.39 12.48 -21.47
N ASN A 495 5.48 11.77 -20.33
CA ASN A 495 6.02 12.28 -19.07
C ASN A 495 7.09 11.37 -18.45
N ILE A 496 7.96 11.93 -17.62
CA ILE A 496 8.85 11.20 -16.71
C ILE A 496 8.06 10.71 -15.48
N ILE A 497 8.33 9.50 -14.98
CA ILE A 497 7.56 8.82 -13.92
C ILE A 497 8.46 8.50 -12.72
N ASP A 498 8.05 8.97 -11.54
CA ASP A 498 8.50 8.50 -10.21
C ASP A 498 7.63 7.31 -9.80
N ARG A 499 8.27 6.16 -9.61
CA ARG A 499 7.67 4.86 -9.25
C ARG A 499 8.23 4.30 -7.94
N SER A 500 8.87 5.15 -7.15
CA SER A 500 9.67 4.76 -5.98
C SER A 500 8.88 4.01 -4.89
N ILE A 501 7.55 4.12 -4.82
CA ILE A 501 6.71 3.24 -3.96
C ILE A 501 6.88 1.77 -4.34
N GLN A 502 6.74 1.42 -5.62
CA GLN A 502 6.87 0.03 -6.07
C GLN A 502 8.27 -0.50 -5.73
N ASP A 503 9.29 0.33 -5.96
CA ASP A 503 10.69 -0.07 -5.79
C ASP A 503 11.04 -0.25 -4.30
N ALA A 504 10.50 0.60 -3.42
CA ALA A 504 10.61 0.44 -1.97
C ALA A 504 9.96 -0.85 -1.47
N TYR A 505 8.76 -1.20 -1.99
CA TYR A 505 8.11 -2.48 -1.68
C TYR A 505 8.95 -3.68 -2.14
N ILE A 506 9.48 -3.64 -3.37
CA ILE A 506 10.38 -4.69 -3.91
C ILE A 506 11.59 -4.88 -2.99
N HIS A 507 12.29 -3.79 -2.63
CA HIS A 507 13.45 -3.84 -1.74
C HIS A 507 13.11 -4.34 -0.33
N ALA A 508 11.94 -3.98 0.22
CA ALA A 508 11.48 -4.45 1.52
C ALA A 508 11.19 -5.96 1.52
N ILE A 509 10.51 -6.47 0.48
CA ILE A 509 10.23 -7.90 0.31
C ILE A 509 11.53 -8.68 0.13
N ARG A 510 12.43 -8.21 -0.74
CA ARG A 510 13.72 -8.86 -1.02
C ARG A 510 14.59 -9.00 0.23
N ARG A 511 14.63 -7.98 1.10
CA ARG A 511 15.42 -8.06 2.35
C ARG A 511 14.75 -8.86 3.48
N ALA A 512 13.42 -9.09 3.45
CA ALA A 512 12.70 -9.77 4.52
C ALA A 512 13.26 -11.17 4.85
N LYS A 513 13.32 -11.52 6.15
CA LYS A 513 14.08 -12.68 6.65
C LYS A 513 13.21 -13.79 7.26
N ASN A 514 12.28 -13.50 8.16
CA ASN A 514 11.40 -14.49 8.81
C ASN A 514 9.88 -14.22 8.64
N PHE A 515 9.39 -12.99 8.43
CA PHE A 515 7.98 -12.76 8.02
C PHE A 515 7.74 -11.43 7.27
N ILE A 516 6.56 -11.32 6.64
CA ILE A 516 5.94 -10.09 6.13
C ILE A 516 4.48 -10.06 6.56
N TYR A 517 3.95 -8.91 6.95
CA TYR A 517 2.51 -8.69 7.16
C TYR A 517 2.05 -7.48 6.36
N ILE A 518 0.91 -7.59 5.66
CA ILE A 518 0.37 -6.55 4.78
C ILE A 518 -1.10 -6.31 5.17
N GLU A 519 -1.49 -5.05 5.25
CA GLU A 519 -2.90 -4.63 5.19
C GLU A 519 -3.06 -3.76 3.94
N ASN A 520 -3.94 -4.16 3.02
CA ASN A 520 -4.16 -3.38 1.81
C ASN A 520 -5.61 -3.46 1.32
N GLN A 521 -6.16 -2.32 0.91
CA GLN A 521 -7.45 -2.24 0.18
C GLN A 521 -7.49 -3.15 -1.05
N TYR A 522 -6.35 -3.33 -1.74
CA TYR A 522 -6.25 -4.13 -2.95
C TYR A 522 -5.06 -5.09 -2.90
N PHE A 523 -5.28 -6.34 -3.31
CA PHE A 523 -4.20 -7.31 -3.53
C PHE A 523 -4.34 -7.99 -4.88
N LEU A 524 -3.86 -7.32 -5.93
CA LEU A 524 -3.79 -7.86 -7.29
C LEU A 524 -2.50 -7.37 -7.97
N GLY A 525 -2.00 -8.11 -8.96
CA GLY A 525 -0.86 -7.68 -9.77
C GLY A 525 0.04 -8.81 -10.25
N SER A 526 1.19 -8.44 -10.82
CA SER A 526 2.12 -9.34 -11.51
C SER A 526 1.45 -10.15 -12.62
N SER A 527 0.53 -9.52 -13.38
CA SER A 527 -0.32 -10.22 -14.35
C SER A 527 0.46 -10.99 -15.40
N TYR A 528 1.67 -10.55 -15.77
CA TYR A 528 2.57 -11.27 -16.69
C TYR A 528 2.87 -12.73 -16.29
N ALA A 529 2.63 -13.11 -15.04
CA ALA A 529 2.86 -14.45 -14.51
C ALA A 529 1.56 -15.19 -14.10
N TRP A 530 0.37 -14.64 -14.39
CA TRP A 530 -0.89 -15.39 -14.23
C TRP A 530 -1.04 -16.45 -15.33
N ASP A 531 -1.90 -17.44 -15.07
CA ASP A 531 -2.36 -18.36 -16.12
C ASP A 531 -3.49 -17.74 -16.93
N PHE A 532 -3.43 -17.95 -18.25
CA PHE A 532 -4.22 -17.24 -19.25
C PHE A 532 -4.97 -18.20 -20.18
N ASP A 533 -5.98 -18.86 -19.61
CA ASP A 533 -6.85 -19.79 -20.34
C ASP A 533 -7.99 -19.07 -21.10
N ASP A 534 -8.35 -17.86 -20.68
CA ASP A 534 -9.57 -17.12 -21.09
C ASP A 534 -9.33 -15.66 -21.51
N VAL A 535 -8.20 -15.05 -21.13
CA VAL A 535 -7.83 -13.66 -21.44
C VAL A 535 -6.42 -13.61 -22.02
N LYS A 536 -6.12 -12.69 -22.94
CA LYS A 536 -4.74 -12.42 -23.36
C LYS A 536 -3.99 -11.69 -22.25
N GLY A 537 -2.96 -12.32 -21.69
CA GLY A 537 -2.24 -11.75 -20.55
C GLY A 537 -1.52 -10.43 -20.80
N GLU A 538 -1.18 -10.16 -22.06
CA GLU A 538 -0.60 -8.87 -22.46
C GLU A 538 -1.58 -7.69 -22.29
N ASP A 539 -2.89 -7.94 -22.35
CA ASP A 539 -3.94 -6.91 -22.36
C ASP A 539 -4.34 -6.46 -20.93
N VAL A 540 -3.87 -7.15 -19.87
CA VAL A 540 -4.26 -6.86 -18.47
C VAL A 540 -3.51 -5.66 -17.86
N GLY A 541 -2.28 -5.38 -18.29
CA GLY A 541 -1.50 -4.21 -17.87
C GLY A 541 -1.02 -4.13 -16.40
N ALA A 542 -1.46 -5.02 -15.50
CA ALA A 542 -1.11 -5.00 -14.07
C ALA A 542 0.32 -5.56 -13.78
N LEU A 543 1.34 -4.92 -14.34
CA LEU A 543 2.72 -5.42 -14.44
C LEU A 543 3.59 -5.21 -13.18
N HIS A 544 3.10 -4.63 -12.09
CA HIS A 544 3.93 -4.44 -10.88
C HIS A 544 4.28 -5.78 -10.22
N LEU A 545 5.44 -5.84 -9.54
CA LEU A 545 6.07 -7.11 -9.15
C LEU A 545 5.64 -7.64 -7.77
N ILE A 546 4.83 -6.90 -7.01
CA ILE A 546 4.68 -7.13 -5.56
C ILE A 546 4.18 -8.55 -5.22
N PRO A 547 3.10 -9.07 -5.84
CA PRO A 547 2.70 -10.47 -5.64
C PRO A 547 3.79 -11.50 -6.00
N LYS A 548 4.50 -11.31 -7.12
CA LYS A 548 5.52 -12.28 -7.56
C LYS A 548 6.80 -12.22 -6.71
N GLU A 549 7.21 -11.05 -6.24
CA GLU A 549 8.31 -10.91 -5.27
C GLU A 549 7.98 -11.62 -3.95
N LEU A 550 6.73 -11.53 -3.48
CA LEU A 550 6.26 -12.24 -2.27
C LEU A 550 6.31 -13.76 -2.46
N SER A 551 5.77 -14.30 -3.58
CA SER A 551 5.81 -15.74 -3.82
C SER A 551 7.23 -16.25 -4.04
N LEU A 552 8.08 -15.55 -4.83
CA LEU A 552 9.49 -15.92 -5.02
C LEU A 552 10.29 -15.83 -3.71
N LYS A 553 10.01 -14.86 -2.84
CA LYS A 553 10.61 -14.81 -1.49
C LYS A 553 10.23 -16.07 -0.69
N ILE A 554 8.96 -16.46 -0.67
CA ILE A 554 8.52 -17.68 0.01
C ILE A 554 9.20 -18.92 -0.59
N VAL A 555 9.22 -19.05 -1.92
CA VAL A 555 9.90 -20.14 -2.64
C VAL A 555 11.36 -20.26 -2.22
N SER A 556 12.11 -19.15 -2.24
CA SER A 556 13.53 -19.16 -1.83
C SER A 556 13.75 -19.62 -0.39
N LYS A 557 12.78 -19.36 0.51
CA LYS A 557 12.82 -19.77 1.91
C LYS A 557 12.45 -21.24 2.10
N ILE A 558 11.49 -21.75 1.30
CA ILE A 558 11.15 -23.18 1.23
C ILE A 558 12.36 -23.98 0.75
N GLU A 559 13.04 -23.52 -0.30
CA GLU A 559 14.24 -24.13 -0.87
C GLU A 559 15.44 -24.11 0.10
N ALA A 560 15.60 -23.02 0.86
CA ALA A 560 16.62 -22.93 1.91
C ALA A 560 16.27 -23.73 3.18
N GLY A 561 15.06 -24.28 3.30
CA GLY A 561 14.58 -24.94 4.52
C GLY A 561 14.33 -23.98 5.69
N GLU A 562 14.22 -22.67 5.42
CA GLU A 562 14.03 -21.63 6.42
C GLU A 562 12.54 -21.37 6.69
N LYS A 563 12.18 -21.03 7.94
CA LYS A 563 10.80 -20.63 8.26
C LYS A 563 10.57 -19.19 7.78
N PHE A 564 9.58 -19.01 6.91
CA PHE A 564 9.11 -17.71 6.45
C PHE A 564 7.60 -17.76 6.20
N THR A 565 6.87 -16.73 6.65
CA THR A 565 5.41 -16.63 6.45
C THR A 565 5.02 -15.22 6.02
N VAL A 566 4.09 -15.12 5.07
CA VAL A 566 3.45 -13.89 4.62
C VAL A 566 2.00 -13.90 5.04
N TYR A 567 1.58 -12.84 5.70
CA TYR A 567 0.21 -12.59 6.13
C TYR A 567 -0.34 -11.41 5.34
N VAL A 568 -1.52 -11.55 4.74
CA VAL A 568 -2.17 -10.48 3.98
C VAL A 568 -3.59 -10.29 4.49
N VAL A 569 -3.93 -9.06 4.85
CA VAL A 569 -5.29 -8.65 5.20
C VAL A 569 -5.81 -7.73 4.09
N VAL A 570 -6.94 -8.11 3.50
CA VAL A 570 -7.68 -7.36 2.47
C VAL A 570 -9.11 -7.11 2.97
N PRO A 571 -9.86 -6.15 2.42
CA PRO A 571 -11.29 -6.08 2.71
C PRO A 571 -12.00 -7.34 2.18
N MET A 572 -13.18 -7.67 2.72
CA MET A 572 -13.91 -8.88 2.29
C MET A 572 -14.31 -8.81 0.82
N TRP A 573 -14.63 -7.59 0.35
CA TRP A 573 -14.65 -7.16 -1.04
C TRP A 573 -14.26 -5.67 -1.10
N PRO A 574 -13.79 -5.14 -2.24
CA PRO A 574 -13.63 -3.70 -2.44
C PRO A 574 -14.96 -2.94 -2.29
N GLU A 575 -14.95 -1.83 -1.55
CA GLU A 575 -16.07 -0.90 -1.32
C GLU A 575 -16.94 -0.67 -2.57
N GLY A 576 -18.25 -0.81 -2.38
CA GLY A 576 -19.26 -0.73 -3.44
C GLY A 576 -20.18 -1.95 -3.45
N ILE A 577 -21.19 -1.95 -4.32
CA ILE A 577 -22.14 -3.06 -4.40
C ILE A 577 -21.39 -4.35 -4.83
N PRO A 578 -21.40 -5.44 -4.03
CA PRO A 578 -20.56 -6.63 -4.29
C PRO A 578 -20.81 -7.29 -5.65
N GLU A 579 -22.06 -7.25 -6.12
CA GLU A 579 -22.51 -7.81 -7.39
C GLU A 579 -22.19 -6.92 -8.60
N SER A 580 -21.65 -5.71 -8.39
CA SER A 580 -21.30 -4.79 -9.47
C SER A 580 -20.15 -5.34 -10.34
N ALA A 581 -20.16 -4.97 -11.62
CA ALA A 581 -19.14 -5.43 -12.58
C ALA A 581 -17.72 -5.05 -12.14
N SER A 582 -17.54 -3.87 -11.54
CA SER A 582 -16.25 -3.39 -11.06
C SER A 582 -15.74 -4.18 -9.86
N VAL A 583 -16.57 -4.43 -8.85
CA VAL A 583 -16.17 -5.24 -7.67
C VAL A 583 -15.87 -6.68 -8.10
N GLN A 584 -16.69 -7.28 -8.96
CA GLN A 584 -16.46 -8.62 -9.49
C GLN A 584 -15.16 -8.73 -10.32
N ALA A 585 -14.83 -7.72 -11.14
CA ALA A 585 -13.58 -7.70 -11.90
C ALA A 585 -12.34 -7.64 -10.98
N ILE A 586 -12.37 -6.78 -9.95
CA ILE A 586 -11.28 -6.67 -8.97
C ILE A 586 -11.12 -7.97 -8.18
N LEU A 587 -12.24 -8.62 -7.79
CA LEU A 587 -12.22 -9.91 -7.10
C LEU A 587 -11.63 -11.03 -7.98
N ASP A 588 -11.90 -11.06 -9.29
CA ASP A 588 -11.25 -12.04 -10.19
C ASP A 588 -9.74 -11.77 -10.37
N TRP A 589 -9.32 -10.50 -10.48
CA TRP A 589 -7.90 -10.14 -10.54
C TRP A 589 -7.16 -10.51 -9.24
N GLN A 590 -7.79 -10.28 -8.08
CA GLN A 590 -7.28 -10.75 -6.79
C GLN A 590 -7.18 -12.28 -6.74
N ARG A 591 -8.23 -12.99 -7.18
CA ARG A 591 -8.26 -14.46 -7.25
C ARG A 591 -7.14 -15.01 -8.12
N ARG A 592 -6.91 -14.47 -9.32
CA ARG A 592 -5.81 -14.87 -10.22
C ARG A 592 -4.44 -14.61 -9.61
N THR A 593 -4.29 -13.49 -8.92
CA THR A 593 -3.06 -13.13 -8.20
C THR A 593 -2.77 -14.13 -7.08
N MET A 594 -3.76 -14.45 -6.24
CA MET A 594 -3.65 -15.49 -5.21
C MET A 594 -3.32 -16.85 -5.82
N GLU A 595 -3.99 -17.22 -6.92
CA GLU A 595 -3.79 -18.49 -7.61
C GLU A 595 -2.35 -18.66 -8.12
N MET A 596 -1.80 -17.63 -8.77
CA MET A 596 -0.39 -17.57 -9.18
C MET A 596 0.55 -17.82 -7.99
N MET A 597 0.37 -17.07 -6.89
CA MET A 597 1.26 -17.16 -5.72
C MET A 597 1.18 -18.54 -5.05
N TYR A 598 -0.03 -19.10 -4.90
CA TYR A 598 -0.18 -20.45 -4.34
C TYR A 598 0.38 -21.53 -5.27
N LYS A 599 0.28 -21.37 -6.60
CA LYS A 599 0.90 -22.28 -7.57
C LYS A 599 2.42 -22.31 -7.41
N ASP A 600 3.09 -21.16 -7.30
CA ASP A 600 4.54 -21.08 -7.02
C ASP A 600 4.92 -21.85 -5.74
N ILE A 601 4.22 -21.59 -4.64
CA ILE A 601 4.49 -22.19 -3.32
C ILE A 601 4.29 -23.71 -3.36
N VAL A 602 3.20 -24.18 -3.96
CA VAL A 602 2.89 -25.62 -4.10
C VAL A 602 3.93 -26.32 -5.00
N GLN A 603 4.45 -25.66 -6.04
CA GLN A 603 5.51 -26.21 -6.86
C GLN A 603 6.82 -26.35 -6.08
N ALA A 604 7.22 -25.34 -5.30
CA ALA A 604 8.41 -25.40 -4.46
C ALA A 604 8.32 -26.47 -3.36
N LEU A 605 7.18 -26.58 -2.67
CA LEU A 605 6.95 -27.65 -1.68
C LEU A 605 7.10 -29.05 -2.33
N LYS A 606 6.49 -29.26 -3.50
CA LYS A 606 6.62 -30.52 -4.26
C LYS A 606 8.05 -30.80 -4.69
N ALA A 607 8.80 -29.80 -5.16
CA ALA A 607 10.19 -29.94 -5.56
C ALA A 607 11.09 -30.36 -4.39
N GLN A 608 10.81 -29.87 -3.18
CA GLN A 608 11.49 -30.27 -1.93
C GLN A 608 10.95 -31.57 -1.32
N GLY A 609 9.97 -32.24 -1.95
CA GLY A 609 9.35 -33.46 -1.43
C GLY A 609 8.50 -33.26 -0.17
N ARG A 610 8.07 -32.02 0.10
CA ARG A 610 7.33 -31.63 1.30
C ARG A 610 5.82 -31.66 1.04
N VAL A 611 5.08 -32.28 1.95
CA VAL A 611 3.61 -32.35 1.92
C VAL A 611 3.08 -31.55 3.10
N GLU A 612 2.99 -30.23 2.90
CA GLU A 612 2.59 -29.23 3.89
C GLU A 612 1.48 -28.35 3.31
N ASP A 613 0.73 -27.66 4.16
CA ASP A 613 -0.29 -26.73 3.71
C ASP A 613 0.39 -25.44 3.20
N PRO A 614 0.17 -25.00 1.94
CA PRO A 614 0.76 -23.75 1.47
C PRO A 614 0.29 -22.53 2.28
N ARG A 615 -0.81 -22.65 3.04
CA ARG A 615 -1.32 -21.62 3.96
C ARG A 615 -0.45 -21.39 5.20
N ASP A 616 0.45 -22.33 5.54
CA ASP A 616 1.48 -22.12 6.57
C ASP A 616 2.56 -21.08 6.11
N TYR A 617 2.59 -20.78 4.81
CA TYR A 617 3.57 -19.88 4.17
C TYR A 617 2.96 -18.57 3.64
N LEU A 618 1.75 -18.64 3.10
CA LEU A 618 1.00 -17.48 2.59
C LEU A 618 -0.44 -17.62 3.04
N THR A 619 -0.94 -16.69 3.84
CA THR A 619 -2.33 -16.71 4.31
C THR A 619 -3.00 -15.36 4.10
N PHE A 620 -4.26 -15.40 3.65
CA PHE A 620 -5.10 -14.25 3.39
C PHE A 620 -6.26 -14.20 4.38
N PHE A 621 -6.56 -13.01 4.87
CA PHE A 621 -7.65 -12.71 5.79
C PHE A 621 -8.44 -11.49 5.31
N CYS A 622 -9.63 -11.35 5.86
CA CYS A 622 -10.38 -10.09 5.87
C CYS A 622 -10.90 -9.81 7.28
N LEU A 623 -11.34 -8.58 7.51
CA LEU A 623 -11.91 -8.15 8.78
C LEU A 623 -13.45 -8.12 8.72
N GLY A 624 -14.09 -8.36 9.86
CA GLY A 624 -15.54 -8.35 10.01
C GLY A 624 -15.93 -8.16 11.47
N ASN A 625 -17.17 -7.74 11.70
CA ASN A 625 -17.73 -7.58 13.04
C ASN A 625 -19.13 -8.18 13.10
N ARG A 626 -19.59 -8.53 14.31
CA ARG A 626 -20.95 -9.00 14.58
C ARG A 626 -21.42 -8.56 15.96
N GLU A 627 -22.46 -7.73 16.00
CA GLU A 627 -22.93 -7.10 17.24
C GLU A 627 -24.32 -7.58 17.65
N VAL A 628 -24.43 -8.33 18.75
CA VAL A 628 -25.74 -8.55 19.39
C VAL A 628 -26.38 -7.19 19.72
N LYS A 629 -27.67 -7.04 19.36
CA LYS A 629 -28.48 -5.86 19.70
C LYS A 629 -28.60 -5.76 21.23
N ARG A 630 -28.56 -4.54 21.76
CA ARG A 630 -28.65 -4.25 23.20
C ARG A 630 -29.75 -3.24 23.48
N ASP A 631 -30.24 -3.25 24.72
CA ASP A 631 -31.18 -2.23 25.20
C ASP A 631 -30.53 -0.83 25.09
N GLY A 632 -31.27 0.13 24.54
CA GLY A 632 -30.79 1.50 24.33
C GLY A 632 -29.91 1.71 23.10
N GLU A 633 -29.75 0.71 22.23
CA GLU A 633 -29.17 0.91 20.89
C GLU A 633 -30.08 1.76 20.00
N TYR A 634 -29.51 2.47 19.03
CA TYR A 634 -30.25 3.27 18.03
C TYR A 634 -31.36 2.45 17.33
N GLU A 635 -32.59 2.95 17.40
CA GLU A 635 -33.74 2.40 16.68
C GLU A 635 -34.04 3.27 15.44
N PRO A 636 -33.92 2.71 14.21
CA PRO A 636 -34.21 3.46 12.99
C PRO A 636 -35.70 3.75 12.82
N SER A 637 -36.01 4.86 12.12
CA SER A 637 -37.39 5.27 11.81
C SER A 637 -38.00 4.52 10.62
N GLU A 638 -37.15 3.94 9.77
CA GLU A 638 -37.50 3.19 8.57
C GLU A 638 -36.81 1.82 8.59
N THR A 639 -37.19 0.94 7.68
CA THR A 639 -36.51 -0.35 7.45
C THR A 639 -35.91 -0.42 6.05
N PRO A 640 -34.87 -1.25 5.82
CA PRO A 640 -34.44 -1.63 4.48
C PRO A 640 -35.55 -2.27 3.65
N GLU A 641 -35.36 -2.36 2.33
CA GLU A 641 -36.28 -3.05 1.43
C GLU A 641 -36.32 -4.57 1.73
N PRO A 642 -37.50 -5.22 1.69
CA PRO A 642 -37.62 -6.66 1.87
C PRO A 642 -36.71 -7.47 0.94
N ASP A 643 -36.18 -8.58 1.45
CA ASP A 643 -35.25 -9.51 0.78
C ASP A 643 -33.95 -8.89 0.23
N SER A 644 -33.66 -7.62 0.53
CA SER A 644 -32.38 -6.96 0.20
C SER A 644 -31.23 -7.46 1.06
N ASP A 645 -30.00 -7.36 0.56
CA ASP A 645 -28.81 -7.71 1.35
C ASP A 645 -28.55 -6.75 2.51
N TYR A 646 -29.06 -5.51 2.41
CA TYR A 646 -29.10 -4.57 3.53
C TYR A 646 -29.97 -5.12 4.68
N MET A 647 -31.19 -5.58 4.39
CA MET A 647 -32.06 -6.20 5.39
C MET A 647 -31.41 -7.46 6.00
N LYS A 648 -30.86 -8.34 5.15
CA LYS A 648 -30.18 -9.57 5.62
C LYS A 648 -29.00 -9.27 6.53
N ALA A 649 -28.20 -8.23 6.24
CA ALA A 649 -27.07 -7.85 7.08
C ALA A 649 -27.49 -7.19 8.40
N GLN A 650 -28.54 -6.36 8.35
CA GLN A 650 -29.17 -5.77 9.52
C GLN A 650 -29.74 -6.85 10.46
N GLU A 651 -30.50 -7.82 9.94
CA GLU A 651 -31.04 -8.95 10.71
C GLU A 651 -29.96 -9.93 11.19
N ALA A 652 -28.97 -10.25 10.34
CA ALA A 652 -27.86 -11.11 10.72
C ALA A 652 -26.84 -10.43 11.65
N ARG A 653 -26.98 -9.10 11.84
CA ARG A 653 -26.21 -8.26 12.77
C ARG A 653 -24.70 -8.21 12.51
N ARG A 654 -24.30 -8.33 11.23
CA ARG A 654 -22.89 -8.47 10.81
C ARG A 654 -22.59 -7.70 9.53
N PHE A 655 -21.36 -7.25 9.40
CA PHE A 655 -20.81 -6.67 8.17
C PHE A 655 -19.28 -6.84 8.15
N MET A 656 -18.62 -6.55 7.03
CA MET A 656 -17.17 -6.45 7.01
C MET A 656 -16.70 -5.21 7.78
N ILE A 657 -15.48 -5.24 8.28
CA ILE A 657 -14.74 -4.01 8.64
C ILE A 657 -13.92 -3.68 7.41
N TYR A 658 -14.07 -2.50 6.84
CA TYR A 658 -13.43 -2.15 5.59
C TYR A 658 -11.94 -1.85 5.82
N VAL A 659 -11.08 -2.66 5.20
CA VAL A 659 -9.63 -2.52 5.27
C VAL A 659 -9.20 -1.51 4.22
N HIS A 660 -9.20 -0.23 4.57
CA HIS A 660 -8.71 0.84 3.70
C HIS A 660 -7.21 1.09 3.87
N ALA A 661 -6.51 0.40 4.78
CA ALA A 661 -5.07 0.49 4.95
C ALA A 661 -4.26 0.34 3.65
N LYS A 662 -3.03 0.90 3.63
CA LYS A 662 -2.00 0.72 2.59
C LYS A 662 -0.63 0.50 3.24
N MET A 663 -0.49 -0.60 3.96
CA MET A 663 0.59 -0.80 4.93
C MET A 663 1.30 -2.15 4.76
N MET A 664 2.61 -2.18 5.03
CA MET A 664 3.42 -3.39 5.10
C MET A 664 4.40 -3.35 6.27
N ILE A 665 4.37 -4.40 7.09
CA ILE A 665 5.36 -4.78 8.11
C ILE A 665 6.42 -5.70 7.47
N GLY A 666 7.69 -5.34 7.65
CA GLY A 666 8.84 -6.22 7.53
C GLY A 666 9.77 -6.00 8.72
N GLU A 667 10.60 -6.97 9.04
CA GLU A 667 11.19 -7.14 10.39
C GLU A 667 12.15 -6.06 10.89
N ASP A 668 12.73 -5.25 10.00
CA ASP A 668 13.67 -4.20 10.39
C ASP A 668 13.44 -2.94 9.56
N VAL A 669 12.39 -2.17 9.85
CA VAL A 669 12.36 -0.71 9.66
C VAL A 669 11.46 -0.11 10.74
N GLY A 670 11.82 1.06 11.28
CA GLY A 670 10.85 1.86 12.03
C GLY A 670 9.66 2.18 11.12
N ALA A 671 8.45 1.84 11.57
CA ALA A 671 7.26 1.60 10.75
C ALA A 671 7.53 0.35 9.90
N LEU A 672 7.26 -0.84 10.42
CA LEU A 672 5.98 -1.26 11.01
C LEU A 672 6.24 -2.61 11.74
N HIS A 673 5.52 -2.94 12.82
CA HIS A 673 5.89 -4.02 13.78
C HIS A 673 4.64 -4.68 14.41
N LEU A 674 4.58 -5.96 14.82
CA LEU A 674 5.44 -7.16 14.69
C LEU A 674 4.58 -8.44 14.97
N ILE A 675 5.17 -9.63 15.19
CA ILE A 675 5.11 -10.38 16.49
C ILE A 675 5.82 -11.77 16.45
N PRO A 676 5.28 -12.86 15.85
CA PRO A 676 5.30 -14.17 16.52
C PRO A 676 6.65 -14.85 16.82
N LYS A 677 7.40 -15.28 15.80
CA LYS A 677 8.62 -16.09 16.01
C LYS A 677 9.85 -15.27 16.41
N GLU A 678 9.94 -14.03 15.94
CA GLU A 678 10.99 -13.12 16.40
C GLU A 678 10.97 -12.94 17.92
N LEU A 679 9.77 -12.91 18.49
CA LEU A 679 9.55 -12.79 19.92
C LEU A 679 10.14 -13.98 20.68
N SER A 680 10.00 -15.23 20.19
CA SER A 680 10.65 -16.39 20.84
C SER A 680 12.18 -16.33 20.77
N LEU A 681 12.76 -15.89 19.66
CA LEU A 681 14.21 -15.76 19.51
C LEU A 681 14.78 -14.60 20.35
N LYS A 682 14.08 -13.47 20.42
CA LYS A 682 14.39 -12.34 21.31
C LYS A 682 14.23 -12.74 22.78
N ILE A 683 13.30 -13.66 23.11
CA ILE A 683 13.19 -14.23 24.45
C ILE A 683 14.38 -15.13 24.78
N VAL A 684 14.74 -16.05 23.87
CA VAL A 684 15.87 -17.00 24.06
C VAL A 684 17.20 -16.27 24.26
N SER A 685 17.52 -15.28 23.41
CA SER A 685 18.80 -14.55 23.52
C SER A 685 18.94 -13.79 24.84
N LYS A 686 17.82 -13.31 25.41
CA LYS A 686 17.78 -12.66 26.72
C LYS A 686 17.91 -13.66 27.89
N ILE A 687 17.39 -14.87 27.76
CA ILE A 687 17.63 -15.98 28.72
C ILE A 687 19.11 -16.36 28.73
N GLU A 688 19.75 -16.44 27.55
CA GLU A 688 21.18 -16.71 27.37
C GLU A 688 22.07 -15.60 27.94
N ALA A 689 21.63 -14.33 27.85
CA ALA A 689 22.29 -13.19 28.47
C ALA A 689 22.14 -13.12 30.01
N GLY A 690 21.39 -14.05 30.63
CA GLY A 690 21.11 -14.05 32.06
C GLY A 690 20.13 -12.98 32.53
N GLU A 691 19.47 -12.29 31.59
CA GLU A 691 18.50 -11.23 31.89
C GLU A 691 17.15 -11.80 32.34
N LYS A 692 16.39 -11.01 33.12
CA LYS A 692 15.00 -11.31 33.50
C LYS A 692 14.06 -10.29 32.88
N PHE A 693 13.07 -10.79 32.15
CA PHE A 693 12.07 -10.02 31.43
C PHE A 693 10.93 -11.00 31.09
N THR A 694 9.70 -10.48 30.96
CA THR A 694 8.51 -11.29 30.73
C THR A 694 7.75 -10.72 29.55
N VAL A 695 7.41 -11.57 28.59
CA VAL A 695 6.61 -11.21 27.42
C VAL A 695 5.17 -11.70 27.60
N TYR A 696 4.22 -10.83 27.28
CA TYR A 696 2.81 -11.14 27.27
C TYR A 696 2.29 -11.16 25.84
N VAL A 697 1.82 -12.31 25.37
CA VAL A 697 1.22 -12.45 24.04
C VAL A 697 -0.29 -12.57 24.20
N VAL A 698 -0.99 -11.60 23.63
CA VAL A 698 -2.46 -11.55 23.67
C VAL A 698 -3.00 -12.20 22.41
N VAL A 699 -3.80 -13.25 22.58
CA VAL A 699 -4.43 -14.01 21.49
C VAL A 699 -5.94 -13.88 21.65
N PRO A 700 -6.73 -13.54 20.61
CA PRO A 700 -8.18 -13.60 20.70
C PRO A 700 -8.61 -15.05 21.02
N MET A 701 -9.47 -15.24 22.03
CA MET A 701 -9.84 -16.58 22.52
C MET A 701 -10.58 -17.42 21.48
N TRP A 702 -11.06 -16.79 20.41
CA TRP A 702 -11.81 -17.42 19.33
C TRP A 702 -11.48 -16.79 17.98
N PRO A 703 -11.10 -17.57 16.94
CA PRO A 703 -11.17 -17.13 15.56
C PRO A 703 -12.64 -17.22 15.09
N GLU A 704 -13.22 -16.13 14.59
CA GLU A 704 -14.66 -16.09 14.29
C GLU A 704 -15.07 -17.10 13.21
N GLY A 705 -16.07 -17.94 13.53
CA GLY A 705 -16.55 -19.02 12.67
C GLY A 705 -17.22 -20.14 13.45
N ILE A 706 -17.72 -21.16 12.73
CA ILE A 706 -18.35 -22.36 13.30
C ILE A 706 -17.27 -23.21 14.00
N PRO A 707 -17.46 -23.64 15.27
CA PRO A 707 -16.48 -24.42 16.04
C PRO A 707 -15.86 -25.60 15.31
N GLU A 708 -16.69 -26.35 14.58
CA GLU A 708 -16.33 -27.60 13.89
C GLU A 708 -15.81 -27.37 12.46
N SER A 709 -15.82 -26.12 11.98
CA SER A 709 -15.30 -25.82 10.64
C SER A 709 -13.81 -26.08 10.55
N ALA A 710 -13.37 -26.65 9.43
CA ALA A 710 -11.95 -26.91 9.18
C ALA A 710 -11.09 -25.64 9.30
N SER A 711 -11.66 -24.47 9.00
CA SER A 711 -11.03 -23.15 9.16
C SER A 711 -10.77 -22.80 10.63
N VAL A 712 -11.79 -22.87 11.49
CA VAL A 712 -11.66 -22.59 12.93
C VAL A 712 -10.75 -23.62 13.60
N GLN A 713 -10.92 -24.90 13.27
CA GLN A 713 -10.05 -25.96 13.77
C GLN A 713 -8.59 -25.75 13.35
N ALA A 714 -8.32 -25.36 12.09
CA ALA A 714 -6.96 -25.06 11.64
C ALA A 714 -6.34 -23.86 12.36
N ILE A 715 -7.11 -22.78 12.61
CA ILE A 715 -6.60 -21.61 13.33
C ILE A 715 -6.34 -21.94 14.82
N LEU A 716 -7.22 -22.72 15.46
CA LEU A 716 -7.01 -23.20 16.84
C LEU A 716 -5.80 -24.16 16.92
N ASP A 717 -5.60 -25.02 15.92
CA ASP A 717 -4.40 -25.87 15.80
C ASP A 717 -3.13 -25.05 15.59
N TRP A 718 -3.18 -24.01 14.75
CA TRP A 718 -2.07 -23.09 14.49
C TRP A 718 -1.71 -22.28 15.74
N GLN A 719 -2.69 -21.73 16.45
CA GLN A 719 -2.51 -21.04 17.72
C GLN A 719 -1.84 -21.99 18.73
N ARG A 720 -2.35 -23.21 18.90
CA ARG A 720 -1.78 -24.22 19.81
C ARG A 720 -0.32 -24.54 19.45
N ARG A 721 -0.03 -24.89 18.19
CA ARG A 721 1.32 -25.25 17.74
C ARG A 721 2.30 -24.08 17.87
N THR A 722 1.84 -22.85 17.67
CA THR A 722 2.66 -21.64 17.84
C THR A 722 3.00 -21.42 19.32
N MET A 723 2.02 -21.51 20.21
CA MET A 723 2.26 -21.44 21.67
C MET A 723 3.20 -22.55 22.16
N GLU A 724 2.98 -23.79 21.72
CA GLU A 724 3.83 -24.94 22.03
C GLU A 724 5.28 -24.75 21.55
N MET A 725 5.49 -24.23 20.34
CA MET A 725 6.82 -23.91 19.80
C MET A 725 7.53 -22.89 20.68
N MET A 726 6.89 -21.75 20.97
CA MET A 726 7.52 -20.66 21.73
C MET A 726 7.89 -21.11 23.15
N TYR A 727 7.01 -21.85 23.84
CA TYR A 727 7.34 -22.43 25.15
C TYR A 727 8.47 -23.47 25.08
N LYS A 728 8.52 -24.28 24.03
CA LYS A 728 9.56 -25.30 23.86
C LYS A 728 10.94 -24.69 23.68
N ASP A 729 11.04 -23.62 22.88
CA ASP A 729 12.30 -22.87 22.67
C ASP A 729 12.81 -22.30 24.01
N ILE A 730 11.91 -21.72 24.82
CA ILE A 730 12.21 -21.19 26.16
C ILE A 730 12.66 -22.29 27.13
N VAL A 731 11.94 -23.42 27.18
CA VAL A 731 12.29 -24.57 28.03
C VAL A 731 13.66 -25.13 27.64
N GLN A 732 14.01 -25.14 26.35
CA GLN A 732 15.33 -25.56 25.88
C GLN A 732 16.42 -24.56 26.29
N ALA A 733 16.18 -23.26 26.15
CA ALA A 733 17.13 -22.22 26.58
C ALA A 733 17.39 -22.25 28.10
N LEU A 734 16.34 -22.33 28.93
CA LEU A 734 16.47 -22.43 30.39
C LEU A 734 17.26 -23.68 30.81
N LYS A 735 16.99 -24.83 30.17
CA LYS A 735 17.76 -26.07 30.40
C LYS A 735 19.21 -25.97 29.97
N ALA A 736 19.49 -25.35 28.81
CA ALA A 736 20.85 -25.15 28.32
C ALA A 736 21.69 -24.28 29.26
N GLN A 737 21.06 -23.28 29.90
CA GLN A 737 21.69 -22.41 30.90
C GLN A 737 21.66 -22.96 32.33
N GLY A 738 21.16 -24.19 32.55
CA GLY A 738 21.08 -24.81 33.88
C GLY A 738 20.10 -24.14 34.86
N ARG A 739 19.16 -23.34 34.35
CA ARG A 739 18.21 -22.55 35.15
C ARG A 739 16.95 -23.37 35.45
N VAL A 740 16.59 -23.48 36.73
CA VAL A 740 15.38 -24.19 37.21
C VAL A 740 14.27 -23.17 37.52
N GLU A 741 13.98 -22.33 36.53
CA GLU A 741 12.98 -21.26 36.59
C GLU A 741 11.74 -21.63 35.76
N ASP A 742 10.59 -21.01 36.02
CA ASP A 742 9.36 -21.33 35.31
C ASP A 742 9.37 -20.65 33.92
N PRO A 743 9.13 -21.37 32.81
CA PRO A 743 9.00 -20.74 31.49
C PRO A 743 7.96 -19.62 31.43
N ARG A 744 6.94 -19.67 32.30
CA ARG A 744 5.89 -18.64 32.43
C ARG A 744 6.42 -17.30 32.93
N ASP A 745 7.54 -17.30 33.68
CA ASP A 745 8.24 -16.09 34.10
C ASP A 745 8.82 -15.31 32.91
N TYR A 746 8.95 -15.95 31.74
CA TYR A 746 9.53 -15.39 30.51
C TYR A 746 8.50 -15.16 29.41
N LEU A 747 7.48 -16.02 29.31
CA LEU A 747 6.41 -15.91 28.32
C LEU A 747 5.08 -16.37 28.92
N THR A 748 4.09 -15.48 28.92
CA THR A 748 2.71 -15.80 29.32
C THR A 748 1.74 -15.42 28.20
N PHE A 749 0.83 -16.33 27.88
CA PHE A 749 -0.23 -16.09 26.89
C PHE A 749 -1.53 -15.70 27.59
N PHE A 750 -2.16 -14.61 27.15
CA PHE A 750 -3.49 -14.21 27.58
C PHE A 750 -4.51 -14.43 26.46
N CYS A 751 -5.61 -15.09 26.77
CA CYS A 751 -6.75 -15.24 25.84
C CYS A 751 -7.77 -14.12 26.10
N LEU A 752 -8.05 -13.28 25.10
CA LEU A 752 -9.07 -12.24 25.21
C LEU A 752 -10.48 -12.80 25.03
N GLY A 753 -11.32 -12.55 26.03
CA GLY A 753 -12.77 -12.65 25.95
C GLY A 753 -13.39 -12.52 27.34
N ASN A 754 -14.72 -12.28 27.39
CA ASN A 754 -15.40 -12.01 28.65
C ASN A 754 -15.29 -13.17 29.64
N ARG A 755 -14.48 -12.97 30.67
CA ARG A 755 -14.61 -13.68 31.94
C ARG A 755 -15.65 -12.97 32.79
N GLU A 756 -16.92 -13.15 32.44
CA GLU A 756 -18.01 -12.89 33.37
C GLU A 756 -17.79 -13.80 34.59
N VAL A 757 -17.37 -13.17 35.69
CA VAL A 757 -17.37 -13.78 37.01
C VAL A 757 -18.80 -13.62 37.52
N LYS A 758 -19.53 -14.74 37.56
CA LYS A 758 -20.93 -14.81 38.01
C LYS A 758 -21.07 -14.02 39.31
N ARG A 759 -21.86 -12.95 39.32
CA ARG A 759 -22.15 -12.17 40.54
C ARG A 759 -23.26 -12.86 41.32
N ASP A 760 -23.19 -12.78 42.65
CA ASP A 760 -24.27 -13.27 43.51
C ASP A 760 -25.57 -12.52 43.16
N GLY A 761 -26.55 -13.25 42.61
CA GLY A 761 -27.84 -12.71 42.17
C GLY A 761 -28.11 -12.72 40.65
N GLU A 762 -27.16 -13.16 39.81
CA GLU A 762 -27.42 -13.32 38.36
C GLU A 762 -28.32 -14.53 38.04
N TYR A 763 -29.17 -14.35 37.02
CA TYR A 763 -30.23 -15.28 36.60
C TYR A 763 -29.72 -16.71 36.33
N GLU A 764 -30.35 -17.70 36.97
CA GLU A 764 -30.24 -19.10 36.56
C GLU A 764 -31.36 -19.42 35.56
N PRO A 765 -31.05 -19.97 34.37
CA PRO A 765 -32.07 -20.48 33.46
C PRO A 765 -32.93 -21.53 34.17
N SER A 766 -34.25 -21.34 34.12
CA SER A 766 -35.22 -22.24 34.74
C SER A 766 -35.27 -23.66 34.14
N GLU A 767 -34.62 -23.83 32.99
CA GLU A 767 -34.57 -25.10 32.25
C GLU A 767 -33.11 -25.48 32.00
N THR A 768 -32.75 -26.72 32.32
CA THR A 768 -31.47 -27.30 31.91
C THR A 768 -31.47 -27.44 30.38
N PRO A 769 -30.53 -26.81 29.65
CA PRO A 769 -30.48 -26.89 28.20
C PRO A 769 -30.25 -28.33 27.74
N GLU A 770 -30.80 -28.68 26.57
CA GLU A 770 -30.73 -30.05 26.04
C GLU A 770 -29.27 -30.54 25.92
N PRO A 771 -29.00 -31.82 26.29
CA PRO A 771 -27.76 -32.48 25.91
C PRO A 771 -27.52 -32.35 24.40
N ASP A 772 -26.27 -32.12 24.01
CA ASP A 772 -25.85 -31.87 22.61
C ASP A 772 -26.44 -30.63 21.92
N SER A 773 -27.12 -29.72 22.62
CA SER A 773 -27.44 -28.39 22.08
C SER A 773 -26.17 -27.58 21.75
N ASP A 774 -26.24 -26.69 20.76
CA ASP A 774 -25.11 -25.82 20.39
C ASP A 774 -24.64 -24.93 21.55
N TYR A 775 -25.55 -24.57 22.46
CA TYR A 775 -25.24 -23.90 23.72
C TYR A 775 -24.37 -24.79 24.64
N MET A 776 -24.76 -26.05 24.85
CA MET A 776 -23.99 -27.00 25.66
C MET A 776 -22.64 -27.31 25.02
N LYS A 777 -22.59 -27.52 23.70
CA LYS A 777 -21.35 -27.72 22.93
C LYS A 777 -20.43 -26.50 23.01
N ALA A 778 -20.96 -25.28 22.94
CA ALA A 778 -20.17 -24.06 23.13
C ALA A 778 -19.63 -23.93 24.57
N GLN A 779 -20.41 -24.30 25.59
CA GLN A 779 -19.94 -24.35 26.99
C GLN A 779 -18.89 -25.46 27.20
N GLU A 780 -19.00 -26.60 26.53
CA GLU A 780 -18.00 -27.67 26.58
C GLU A 780 -16.73 -27.32 25.81
N ALA A 781 -16.81 -26.67 24.64
CA ALA A 781 -15.65 -26.13 23.93
C ALA A 781 -14.94 -25.02 24.72
N ARG A 782 -15.69 -24.15 25.39
CA ARG A 782 -15.16 -23.16 26.36
C ARG A 782 -14.45 -23.84 27.53
N ARG A 783 -15.03 -24.93 28.07
CA ARG A 783 -14.37 -25.79 29.09
C ARG A 783 -13.14 -26.50 28.54
N PHE A 784 -13.13 -26.91 27.27
CA PHE A 784 -11.98 -27.54 26.61
C PHE A 784 -10.80 -26.58 26.47
N MET A 785 -11.03 -25.32 26.07
CA MET A 785 -9.98 -24.29 26.06
C MET A 785 -9.44 -23.99 27.48
N ILE A 786 -10.31 -23.91 28.48
CA ILE A 786 -9.91 -23.81 29.90
C ILE A 786 -9.09 -25.04 30.33
N TYR A 787 -9.46 -26.24 29.86
CA TYR A 787 -8.77 -27.50 30.17
C TYR A 787 -7.43 -27.65 29.46
N VAL A 788 -7.28 -27.17 28.22
CA VAL A 788 -5.99 -27.08 27.50
C VAL A 788 -5.05 -26.12 28.23
N HIS A 789 -5.54 -24.92 28.58
CA HIS A 789 -4.77 -23.94 29.35
C HIS A 789 -4.39 -24.51 30.74
N ALA A 790 -5.30 -25.21 31.42
CA ALA A 790 -5.01 -25.89 32.70
C ALA A 790 -4.01 -27.06 32.56
N LYS A 791 -4.08 -27.86 31.49
CA LYS A 791 -3.09 -28.92 31.22
C LYS A 791 -1.69 -28.36 30.94
N MET A 792 -1.59 -27.23 30.23
CA MET A 792 -0.32 -26.54 30.03
C MET A 792 0.19 -25.90 31.34
N MET A 793 -0.70 -25.51 32.26
CA MET A 793 -0.31 -24.98 33.57
C MET A 793 0.03 -26.02 34.64
N ILE A 794 -0.39 -27.29 34.48
CA ILE A 794 -0.16 -28.40 35.42
C ILE A 794 0.73 -29.46 34.75
N GLY A 795 1.93 -29.04 34.34
CA GLY A 795 3.02 -29.94 33.97
C GLY A 795 3.88 -30.30 35.18
N LYS A 796 3.50 -31.36 35.91
CA LYS A 796 4.36 -32.10 36.84
C LYS A 796 4.53 -33.53 36.34
#